data_AF-A0A6C0D6E8-F1
#
_entry.id   AF-A0A6C0D6E8-F1
#
_cell.length_a   1.000
_cell.length_b   1.000
_cell.length_c   1.000
_cell.angle_alpha   90.00
_cell.angle_beta   90.00
_cell.angle_gamma   90.00
#
_symmetry.space_group_name_H-M   'P 1'
#
loop_
_entity.id
_entity.type
_entity.pdbx_description
1 polymer ?
#
loop_
_entity_poly.entity_id
_entity_poly.type
_entity_poly.pdbx_seq_one_letter_code
_entity_poly.pdbx_strand_id
1 'polypeptide(L)'
;MESDRSESRSMSRSISESDSAAAAYSASTVSPSEIKHINNMDKLIQANPQYVYDSECLRKKANWSKSSNTYKFDHPDFDPKKLMRDIPTHSSKLSVLLKKIKDLDKKDMEKDGRLYKHFIFSDVKSASYGAKLIAGALMASGMQMGYTAPLKQQPIAQESQQGGREPTKKIYGKIKLLSDDVLRSTKGNNFFLLTALGVYDQPITVAMKKSIFKKFNERPDNVHGDLARIIIMDGGYKEGVDLFDIKYVHIFEPPVTMADQRQVIGRGTRTCGQKGLEFHPTQGWPLHVFIYDVEIPESMRFQTMGTESLFDLYLKSMNIDLRMFNFQHDLERATIYGSVDYQLNRAIHTFSIESQMPGGGPKVAHRRRIVIREDLPVLNLPEQIGELAFPPRDANAQPMGHDAMRAYIRRHFSKFKWTDVKMENNCAPKSGGGTGGGTGGAHEIMNYTPTQDFIRHFFTPENPLKGMLLFHSTGSGKTCSAIAAASSAFEETGYTILWVTRTTLKTDIWKNMFDQICSETIKTRLETGDIAQIPDENAKRMRLLSKSWSIRPMSYKQFSNMVSKANNFYKALVKKNGEIDPLRKTLLIIDEAHKLYGGGDLSSIERPDMNALQNAIQQSYEISGHNSVRLLLMTATPITQNPMELIQLINLTKPLTYQMPQGFEEFSRVYLDEYGRFTPEGEQLYLDNIAGHVSYLNRERDARQFAQPIVKYVKTSLIENVDDAMKFDRAYVRAIMDSEIGDLKKQIDDENAKIDDEFREIKPAKFDFLKDKCDNFEGKALRECNKIVRTNIRAIVDDAKAAVKDVKDAIQELKEQIGAKKELKREFVENVKTNMETAQEDYADFKDTMYYAIKKCGKKINNMQDLRDALKDHPAVVEFDRQLAEFDDAIEQSKQNLQTTLIAYKSRMEGLKKMMREDLSDLEKNVVRAVMKDERKTAKRRTTELEKSHAEGVAAINKTRRSIEKKKQKKIMKIRQTMREYLSEEKKIAKQVAKEEKALRKTQRKQGLIVETFKNDFINGLVDKYTKAIDSELTGLGEAIENQDREKAEAKEAAKKEKAEAKEVERRRRELAKQAEKERKQAEREQQRETRRNEKAEKQREKQLAKKNATRKNTSK
;
A
#
# COMPACT_ATOMS: atom_id res chain seq x y z
N MET A 1 3.42 71.79 3.36
CA MET A 1 2.38 72.61 4.02
C MET A 1 1.75 71.73 5.09
N GLU A 2 1.88 72.19 6.35
CA GLU A 2 1.11 71.86 7.58
C GLU A 2 1.12 70.38 8.05
N SER A 3 1.88 70.04 9.11
CA SER A 3 1.59 70.17 10.57
C SER A 3 0.43 69.26 11.03
N ASP A 4 0.54 68.41 12.06
CA ASP A 4 1.06 68.75 13.37
C ASP A 4 1.47 67.55 14.25
N ARG A 5 2.28 67.84 15.28
CA ARG A 5 2.85 66.94 16.30
C ARG A 5 1.92 66.77 17.52
N SER A 6 2.11 65.69 18.29
CA SER A 6 2.33 65.81 19.75
C SER A 6 2.85 64.50 20.39
N GLU A 7 4.03 64.61 21.02
CA GLU A 7 4.53 63.72 22.07
C GLU A 7 4.08 64.25 23.44
N SER A 8 3.88 63.38 24.43
CA SER A 8 4.27 63.69 25.82
C SER A 8 4.53 62.42 26.65
N ARG A 9 5.38 62.61 27.65
CA ARG A 9 6.29 61.67 28.35
C ARG A 9 5.71 61.05 29.64
N SER A 10 6.52 60.13 30.18
CA SER A 10 6.71 59.75 31.60
C SER A 10 5.79 58.65 32.13
N MET A 11 6.16 57.75 33.04
CA MET A 11 7.36 57.60 33.87
C MET A 11 7.41 56.14 34.38
N SER A 12 8.62 55.66 34.65
CA SER A 12 8.98 54.38 35.28
C SER A 12 8.31 54.05 36.63
N ARG A 13 7.98 52.77 36.87
CA ARG A 13 8.15 52.10 38.18
C ARG A 13 8.12 50.57 38.07
N SER A 14 9.23 49.96 38.51
CA SER A 14 9.41 48.57 38.95
C SER A 14 8.51 48.25 40.16
N ILE A 15 8.07 47.01 40.39
CA ILE A 15 8.67 46.04 41.35
C ILE A 15 7.77 44.76 41.44
N SER A 16 8.44 43.60 41.41
CA SER A 16 8.21 42.23 41.97
C SER A 16 6.82 41.62 42.30
N GLU A 17 6.74 40.29 42.05
CA GLU A 17 6.27 39.14 42.89
C GLU A 17 5.02 39.34 43.77
N SER A 18 4.04 38.45 43.90
CA SER A 18 3.89 36.99 43.73
C SER A 18 2.37 36.69 43.74
N ASP A 19 1.91 35.59 43.14
CA ASP A 19 1.00 34.65 43.84
C ASP A 19 0.55 33.48 42.96
N SER A 20 0.67 32.30 43.57
CA SER A 20 0.16 31.00 43.14
C SER A 20 -1.35 30.90 43.31
N ALA A 21 -2.07 30.33 42.34
CA ALA A 21 -3.33 29.63 42.62
C ALA A 21 -3.61 28.54 41.57
N ALA A 22 -3.95 27.37 42.10
CA ALA A 22 -4.23 26.14 41.40
C ALA A 22 -5.66 26.08 40.80
N ALA A 23 -5.78 25.26 39.74
CA ALA A 23 -6.89 24.38 39.38
C ALA A 23 -8.35 24.83 39.55
N ALA A 24 -9.07 24.88 38.42
CA ALA A 24 -10.44 24.33 38.33
C ALA A 24 -10.79 23.96 36.88
N TYR A 25 -11.03 22.67 36.66
CA TYR A 25 -11.73 22.11 35.52
C TYR A 25 -13.16 22.66 35.44
N SER A 26 -13.63 23.07 34.26
CA SER A 26 -15.06 23.17 33.97
C SER A 26 -15.41 22.36 32.73
N ALA A 27 -16.18 21.30 32.97
CA ALA A 27 -16.82 20.50 31.94
C ALA A 27 -17.84 21.36 31.19
N SER A 28 -17.68 21.51 29.88
CA SER A 28 -18.64 22.17 29.01
C SER A 28 -19.88 21.28 28.82
N THR A 29 -21.03 21.79 29.26
CA THR A 29 -22.35 21.19 29.10
C THR A 29 -22.81 21.18 27.64
N VAL A 30 -23.26 20.01 27.17
CA VAL A 30 -23.73 19.74 25.80
C VAL A 30 -25.16 20.26 25.63
N SER A 31 -25.45 20.93 24.51
CA SER A 31 -26.74 21.57 24.21
C SER A 31 -27.79 20.58 23.66
N PRO A 32 -29.11 20.83 23.83
CA PRO A 32 -30.18 19.96 23.33
C PRO A 32 -30.22 19.78 21.80
N SER A 33 -29.58 20.69 21.07
CA SER A 33 -29.43 20.60 19.60
C SER A 33 -28.44 19.52 19.17
N GLU A 34 -27.39 19.25 19.97
CA GLU A 34 -26.39 18.20 19.70
C GLU A 34 -27.00 16.79 19.81
N ILE A 35 -28.02 16.59 20.65
CA ILE A 35 -28.70 15.29 20.84
C ILE A 35 -29.53 14.89 19.61
N LYS A 36 -30.14 15.85 18.89
CA LYS A 36 -30.81 15.57 17.60
C LYS A 36 -29.81 15.37 16.44
N HIS A 37 -28.59 15.91 16.55
CA HIS A 37 -27.55 15.81 15.53
C HIS A 37 -26.77 14.48 15.57
N ILE A 38 -26.68 13.82 16.72
CA ILE A 38 -26.07 12.49 16.87
C ILE A 38 -26.89 11.41 16.14
N ASN A 39 -28.22 11.41 16.32
CA ASN A 39 -29.13 10.40 15.73
C ASN A 39 -29.18 10.39 14.18
N ASN A 40 -28.72 11.46 13.51
CA ASN A 40 -28.66 11.54 12.05
C ASN A 40 -27.30 11.11 11.48
N MET A 41 -26.22 11.15 12.26
CA MET A 41 -24.93 10.57 11.87
C MET A 41 -24.97 9.04 11.90
N ASP A 42 -25.64 8.46 12.90
CA ASP A 42 -25.79 6.99 13.02
C ASP A 42 -26.50 6.38 11.81
N LYS A 43 -27.50 7.08 11.24
CA LYS A 43 -28.21 6.65 10.02
C LYS A 43 -27.36 6.72 8.75
N LEU A 44 -26.33 7.57 8.72
CA LEU A 44 -25.42 7.76 7.57
C LEU A 44 -24.23 6.78 7.60
N ILE A 45 -23.69 6.48 8.79
CA ILE A 45 -22.70 5.41 8.99
C ILE A 45 -23.33 4.03 8.69
N GLN A 46 -24.63 3.87 8.99
CA GLN A 46 -25.39 2.67 8.63
C GLN A 46 -25.55 2.45 7.11
N ALA A 47 -25.44 3.50 6.28
CA ALA A 47 -25.61 3.42 4.83
C ALA A 47 -24.32 3.00 4.07
N ASN A 48 -23.14 3.35 4.57
CA ASN A 48 -21.83 2.97 4.00
C ASN A 48 -20.82 2.68 5.13
N PRO A 49 -20.74 1.45 5.64
CA PRO A 49 -19.87 1.12 6.75
C PRO A 49 -18.40 1.02 6.31
N GLN A 50 -17.52 1.79 6.94
CA GLN A 50 -16.08 1.60 6.83
C GLN A 50 -15.63 0.44 7.74
N TYR A 51 -14.83 -0.47 7.17
CA TYR A 51 -14.19 -1.57 7.89
C TYR A 51 -12.77 -1.16 8.26
N VAL A 52 -12.38 -1.34 9.51
CA VAL A 52 -10.98 -1.21 9.97
C VAL A 52 -10.50 -2.59 10.38
N TYR A 53 -9.36 -3.01 9.85
CA TYR A 53 -8.78 -4.33 10.13
C TYR A 53 -7.59 -4.22 11.07
N ASP A 54 -7.48 -5.16 12.00
CA ASP A 54 -6.30 -5.33 12.84
C ASP A 54 -5.20 -6.10 12.10
N SER A 55 -4.04 -5.45 11.91
CA SER A 55 -2.89 -5.98 11.17
C SER A 55 -2.30 -7.25 11.80
N GLU A 56 -2.22 -7.36 13.13
CA GLU A 56 -1.63 -8.52 13.79
C GLU A 56 -2.57 -9.74 13.72
N CYS A 57 -3.88 -9.49 13.84
CA CYS A 57 -4.92 -10.49 13.65
C CYS A 57 -4.89 -11.06 12.22
N LEU A 58 -4.87 -10.17 11.21
CA LEU A 58 -4.81 -10.56 9.79
C LEU A 58 -3.61 -11.48 9.52
N ARG A 59 -2.43 -11.10 10.02
CA ARG A 59 -1.20 -11.86 9.77
C ARG A 59 -1.24 -13.28 10.36
N LYS A 60 -1.76 -13.44 11.58
CA LYS A 60 -1.89 -14.77 12.22
C LYS A 60 -2.99 -15.61 11.55
N LYS A 61 -4.14 -15.00 11.24
CA LYS A 61 -5.30 -15.70 10.67
C LYS A 61 -5.13 -16.04 9.19
N ALA A 62 -4.27 -15.33 8.47
CA ALA A 62 -3.85 -15.72 7.13
C ALA A 62 -3.11 -17.07 7.10
N ASN A 63 -2.44 -17.45 8.19
CA ASN A 63 -1.72 -18.73 8.29
C ASN A 63 -2.62 -19.86 8.78
N TRP A 64 -3.47 -19.60 9.78
CA TRP A 64 -4.37 -20.60 10.36
C TRP A 64 -5.56 -19.95 11.09
N SER A 65 -6.76 -20.49 10.91
CA SER A 65 -8.00 -19.91 11.44
C SER A 65 -8.15 -20.00 12.97
N LYS A 66 -7.73 -21.09 13.62
CA LYS A 66 -8.06 -21.40 15.03
C LYS A 66 -6.90 -21.95 15.87
N SER A 67 -6.60 -21.34 17.01
CA SER A 67 -5.66 -21.93 17.97
C SER A 67 -6.33 -23.00 18.82
N SER A 68 -5.85 -24.24 18.72
CA SER A 68 -6.19 -25.34 19.63
C SER A 68 -4.92 -26.11 20.03
N ASN A 69 -4.91 -26.71 21.22
CA ASN A 69 -3.81 -27.56 21.67
C ASN A 69 -3.73 -28.87 20.86
N THR A 70 -4.85 -29.33 20.29
CA THR A 70 -4.90 -30.53 19.43
C THR A 70 -4.05 -30.43 18.16
N TYR A 71 -3.72 -29.21 17.72
CA TYR A 71 -2.87 -28.98 16.54
C TYR A 71 -1.39 -28.76 16.90
N LYS A 72 -1.05 -28.69 18.19
CA LYS A 72 0.33 -28.45 18.66
C LYS A 72 1.03 -29.78 18.90
N PHE A 73 2.03 -30.08 18.09
CA PHE A 73 2.77 -31.33 18.20
C PHE A 73 3.55 -31.52 19.51
N ASP A 74 3.87 -30.42 20.19
CA ASP A 74 4.57 -30.42 21.47
C ASP A 74 3.60 -30.43 22.65
N HIS A 75 2.30 -30.67 22.42
CA HIS A 75 1.28 -30.85 23.45
C HIS A 75 0.84 -32.33 23.52
N PRO A 76 0.54 -32.88 24.71
CA PRO A 76 0.07 -34.27 24.85
C PRO A 76 -1.18 -34.60 24.03
N ASP A 77 -2.10 -33.65 23.89
CA ASP A 77 -3.37 -33.80 23.14
C ASP A 77 -3.21 -33.71 21.61
N PHE A 78 -2.00 -33.80 21.07
CA PHE A 78 -1.77 -33.68 19.64
C PHE A 78 -2.41 -34.83 18.85
N ASP A 79 -3.26 -34.49 17.89
CA ASP A 79 -3.86 -35.46 16.97
C ASP A 79 -3.45 -35.15 15.51
N PRO A 80 -2.50 -35.93 14.95
CA PRO A 80 -2.06 -35.77 13.57
C PRO A 80 -3.19 -35.99 12.54
N LYS A 81 -4.10 -36.95 12.80
CA LYS A 81 -5.16 -37.29 11.84
C LYS A 81 -6.17 -36.17 11.74
N LYS A 82 -6.55 -35.60 12.88
CA LYS A 82 -7.42 -34.43 12.94
C LYS A 82 -6.79 -33.23 12.24
N LEU A 83 -5.51 -32.95 12.48
CA LEU A 83 -4.80 -31.87 11.81
C LEU A 83 -4.84 -32.03 10.28
N MET A 84 -4.53 -33.22 9.75
CA MET A 84 -4.56 -33.44 8.29
C MET A 84 -5.94 -33.24 7.66
N ARG A 85 -7.01 -33.62 8.37
CA ARG A 85 -8.39 -33.42 7.92
C ARG A 85 -8.78 -31.93 7.90
N ASP A 86 -8.33 -31.17 8.89
CA ASP A 86 -8.72 -29.78 9.09
C ASP A 86 -7.88 -28.79 8.25
N ILE A 87 -6.71 -29.20 7.73
CA ILE A 87 -5.81 -28.32 6.93
C ILE A 87 -6.52 -27.62 5.75
N PRO A 88 -7.24 -28.31 4.85
CA PRO A 88 -7.85 -27.67 3.68
C PRO A 88 -8.83 -26.54 4.05
N THR A 89 -9.60 -26.71 5.13
CA THR A 89 -10.61 -25.74 5.56
C THR A 89 -10.03 -24.59 6.38
N HIS A 90 -9.01 -24.87 7.19
CA HIS A 90 -8.42 -23.91 8.13
C HIS A 90 -7.21 -23.13 7.56
N SER A 91 -6.55 -23.65 6.51
CA SER A 91 -5.41 -23.00 5.83
C SER A 91 -5.17 -23.52 4.41
N SER A 92 -5.68 -22.79 3.42
CA SER A 92 -5.43 -23.10 2.01
C SER A 92 -3.94 -23.00 1.65
N LYS A 93 -3.19 -22.07 2.27
CA LYS A 93 -1.74 -21.95 2.10
C LYS A 93 -0.98 -23.21 2.52
N LEU A 94 -1.33 -23.78 3.67
CA LEU A 94 -0.65 -24.98 4.18
C LEU A 94 -0.95 -26.20 3.31
N SER A 95 -2.20 -26.34 2.86
CA SER A 95 -2.59 -27.37 1.89
C SER A 95 -1.76 -27.27 0.59
N VAL A 96 -1.66 -26.07 0.02
CA VAL A 96 -0.91 -25.82 -1.22
C VAL A 96 0.60 -26.00 -1.02
N LEU A 97 1.16 -25.61 0.13
CA LEU A 97 2.57 -25.86 0.47
C LEU A 97 2.89 -27.36 0.45
N LEU A 98 2.09 -28.19 1.13
CA LEU A 98 2.29 -29.63 1.19
C LEU A 98 2.13 -30.28 -0.20
N LYS A 99 1.11 -29.87 -0.97
CA LYS A 99 0.92 -30.33 -2.35
C LYS A 99 2.10 -29.93 -3.24
N LYS A 100 2.59 -28.70 -3.10
CA LYS A 100 3.73 -28.21 -3.88
C LYS A 100 5.00 -28.98 -3.61
N ILE A 101 5.30 -29.32 -2.36
CA ILE A 101 6.45 -30.16 -2.00
C ILE A 101 6.34 -31.52 -2.71
N LYS A 102 5.17 -32.18 -2.64
CA LYS A 102 4.92 -33.46 -3.32
C LYS A 102 5.05 -33.36 -4.86
N ASP A 103 4.54 -32.28 -5.45
CA ASP A 103 4.65 -32.04 -6.89
C ASP A 103 6.10 -31.82 -7.34
N LEU A 104 6.91 -31.15 -6.51
CA LEU A 104 8.34 -30.96 -6.75
C LEU A 104 9.11 -32.27 -6.60
N ASP A 105 8.84 -33.02 -5.53
CA ASP A 105 9.42 -34.35 -5.31
C ASP A 105 9.16 -35.28 -6.49
N LYS A 106 7.93 -35.29 -7.02
CA LYS A 106 7.56 -36.09 -8.20
C LYS A 106 8.37 -35.69 -9.43
N LYS A 107 8.50 -34.39 -9.69
CA LYS A 107 9.27 -33.86 -10.83
C LYS A 107 10.77 -34.15 -10.71
N ASP A 108 11.31 -34.06 -9.52
CA ASP A 108 12.73 -34.35 -9.27
C ASP A 108 13.02 -35.85 -9.41
N MET A 109 12.11 -36.72 -8.97
CA MET A 109 12.20 -38.16 -9.21
C MET A 109 12.08 -38.53 -10.69
N GLU A 110 11.19 -37.86 -11.44
CA GLU A 110 11.04 -38.07 -12.88
C GLU A 110 12.27 -37.63 -13.68
N LYS A 111 12.90 -36.51 -13.28
CA LYS A 111 14.01 -35.91 -14.02
C LYS A 111 15.38 -36.46 -13.63
N ASP A 112 15.66 -36.47 -12.32
CA ASP A 112 16.99 -36.69 -11.76
C ASP A 112 17.06 -38.00 -10.94
N GLY A 113 15.92 -38.66 -10.68
CA GLY A 113 15.84 -39.88 -9.86
C GLY A 113 16.23 -39.68 -8.39
N ARG A 114 16.23 -38.43 -7.91
CA ARG A 114 16.70 -38.04 -6.57
C ARG A 114 15.76 -37.01 -5.95
N LEU A 115 15.76 -36.95 -4.61
CA LEU A 115 15.13 -35.87 -3.85
C LEU A 115 16.15 -34.77 -3.53
N TYR A 116 15.65 -33.59 -3.21
CA TYR A 116 16.47 -32.44 -2.86
C TYR A 116 16.03 -31.81 -1.54
N LYS A 117 16.92 -30.99 -0.97
CA LYS A 117 16.66 -30.32 0.31
C LYS A 117 15.78 -29.09 0.15
N HIS A 118 14.87 -28.91 1.11
CA HIS A 118 13.96 -27.77 1.20
C HIS A 118 14.23 -26.94 2.47
N PHE A 119 14.12 -25.63 2.33
CA PHE A 119 14.11 -24.68 3.44
C PHE A 119 12.73 -24.01 3.53
N ILE A 120 12.07 -24.11 4.69
CA ILE A 120 10.77 -23.45 4.93
C ILE A 120 10.94 -22.36 5.99
N PHE A 121 10.46 -21.15 5.69
CA PHE A 121 10.54 -20.00 6.57
C PHE A 121 9.14 -19.43 6.87
N SER A 122 8.89 -19.11 8.15
CA SER A 122 7.73 -18.33 8.61
C SER A 122 8.18 -17.25 9.58
N ASP A 123 7.84 -15.99 9.31
CA ASP A 123 8.16 -14.86 10.17
C ASP A 123 7.28 -14.82 11.44
N VAL A 124 6.09 -15.44 11.43
CA VAL A 124 5.17 -15.46 12.58
C VAL A 124 5.74 -16.27 13.75
N LYS A 125 6.17 -15.54 14.79
CA LYS A 125 6.65 -16.07 16.07
C LYS A 125 5.47 -16.52 16.96
N SER A 126 4.77 -17.57 16.56
CA SER A 126 3.67 -18.14 17.35
C SER A 126 3.68 -19.67 17.37
N ALA A 127 3.31 -20.24 18.51
CA ALA A 127 3.20 -21.69 18.68
C ALA A 127 2.09 -22.32 17.83
N SER A 128 1.02 -21.57 17.52
CA SER A 128 -0.16 -22.10 16.80
C SER A 128 -0.27 -21.66 15.34
N TYR A 129 0.49 -20.66 14.90
CA TYR A 129 0.26 -19.98 13.60
C TYR A 129 1.50 -19.89 12.71
N GLY A 130 2.66 -20.38 13.15
CA GLY A 130 3.94 -20.21 12.44
C GLY A 130 4.68 -21.53 12.20
N ALA A 131 6.01 -21.50 12.33
CA ALA A 131 6.89 -22.65 12.06
C ALA A 131 6.49 -23.96 12.77
N LYS A 132 5.97 -23.90 14.00
CA LYS A 132 5.52 -25.09 14.74
C LYS A 132 4.29 -25.76 14.11
N LEU A 133 3.37 -24.97 13.56
CA LEU A 133 2.20 -25.50 12.86
C LEU A 133 2.64 -26.27 11.60
N ILE A 134 3.58 -25.69 10.85
CA ILE A 134 4.15 -26.33 9.65
C ILE A 134 4.83 -27.65 10.04
N ALA A 135 5.60 -27.67 11.13
CA ALA A 135 6.23 -28.90 11.64
C ALA A 135 5.19 -29.96 12.03
N GLY A 136 4.11 -29.56 12.72
CA GLY A 136 2.98 -30.44 13.04
C GLY A 136 2.35 -31.04 11.78
N ALA A 137 2.15 -30.23 10.74
CA ALA A 137 1.60 -30.67 9.47
C ALA A 137 2.52 -31.63 8.71
N LEU A 138 3.84 -31.40 8.72
CA LEU A 138 4.81 -32.34 8.14
C LEU A 138 4.79 -33.68 8.87
N MET A 139 4.74 -33.70 10.20
CA MET A 139 4.60 -34.95 10.95
C MET A 139 3.31 -35.68 10.63
N ALA A 140 2.21 -34.94 10.53
CA ALA A 140 0.92 -35.50 10.18
C ALA A 140 0.88 -36.04 8.73
N SER A 141 1.71 -35.49 7.83
CA SER A 141 1.90 -36.00 6.46
C SER A 141 2.81 -37.23 6.37
N GLY A 142 3.36 -37.71 7.50
CA GLY A 142 4.21 -38.90 7.58
C GLY A 142 5.72 -38.64 7.68
N MET A 143 6.15 -37.39 7.84
CA MET A 143 7.58 -37.05 8.03
C MET A 143 8.02 -37.20 9.50
N GLN A 144 9.29 -37.51 9.72
CA GLN A 144 9.87 -37.69 11.05
C GLN A 144 10.72 -36.49 11.47
N MET A 145 10.54 -36.00 12.70
CA MET A 145 11.38 -34.95 13.27
C MET A 145 12.72 -35.54 13.73
N GLY A 146 13.84 -34.89 13.37
CA GLY A 146 15.19 -35.39 13.64
C GLY A 146 15.66 -35.31 15.11
N TYR A 147 14.81 -34.84 16.02
CA TYR A 147 15.03 -34.88 17.46
C TYR A 147 13.71 -35.15 18.18
N THR A 148 13.78 -35.72 19.38
CA THR A 148 12.61 -36.02 20.22
C THR A 148 12.89 -35.74 21.69
N ALA A 149 11.84 -35.54 22.49
CA ALA A 149 11.92 -35.44 23.94
C ALA A 149 10.91 -36.42 24.55
N PRO A 150 11.35 -37.38 25.39
CA PRO A 150 10.44 -38.32 26.05
C PRO A 150 9.59 -37.60 27.12
N LEU A 151 8.34 -38.04 27.30
CA LEU A 151 7.48 -37.58 28.40
C LEU A 151 8.06 -38.04 29.76
N LYS A 152 8.08 -37.15 30.75
CA LYS A 152 8.47 -37.50 32.12
C LYS A 152 7.32 -38.22 32.81
N GLN A 153 7.61 -39.37 33.44
CA GLN A 153 6.63 -40.17 34.17
C GLN A 153 6.11 -39.48 35.45
N GLN A 154 6.76 -38.41 35.94
CA GLN A 154 6.28 -37.53 37.02
C GLN A 154 6.68 -36.06 36.78
N PRO A 155 5.75 -35.08 36.87
CA PRO A 155 6.07 -33.66 36.74
C PRO A 155 6.74 -33.13 38.02
N ILE A 156 8.01 -32.72 37.94
CA ILE A 156 8.73 -32.08 39.05
C ILE A 156 8.33 -30.60 39.08
N ALA A 157 7.67 -30.18 40.16
CA ALA A 157 7.53 -28.76 40.48
C ALA A 157 8.90 -28.23 40.94
N GLN A 158 9.46 -27.25 40.24
CA GLN A 158 10.61 -26.50 40.75
C GLN A 158 10.09 -25.29 41.52
N GLU A 159 10.40 -25.20 42.81
CA GLU A 159 10.22 -23.98 43.59
C GLU A 159 11.18 -22.92 43.07
N SER A 160 10.64 -21.85 42.47
CA SER A 160 11.41 -20.65 42.18
C SER A 160 11.45 -19.77 43.44
N GLN A 161 12.57 -19.79 44.16
CA GLN A 161 12.89 -18.70 45.06
C GLN A 161 13.17 -17.44 44.23
N GLN A 162 12.48 -16.35 44.59
CA GLN A 162 12.47 -15.00 43.98
C GLN A 162 11.50 -14.77 42.82
N GLY A 163 10.34 -14.20 43.17
CA GLY A 163 9.65 -13.19 42.35
C GLY A 163 8.61 -13.67 41.35
N GLY A 164 7.39 -13.95 41.84
CA GLY A 164 6.14 -13.60 41.15
C GLY A 164 5.79 -14.24 39.79
N ARG A 165 6.37 -15.39 39.42
CA ARG A 165 5.88 -16.18 38.26
C ARG A 165 5.51 -17.60 38.71
N GLU A 166 4.30 -18.02 38.34
CA GLU A 166 3.81 -19.39 38.56
C GLU A 166 4.81 -20.45 38.04
N PRO A 167 5.00 -21.57 38.75
CA PRO A 167 5.93 -22.62 38.34
C PRO A 167 5.42 -23.35 37.08
N THR A 168 6.11 -23.18 35.95
CA THR A 168 5.84 -23.95 34.73
C THR A 168 6.20 -25.42 34.94
N LYS A 169 5.20 -26.31 35.06
CA LYS A 169 5.39 -27.77 35.09
C LYS A 169 6.00 -28.22 33.76
N LYS A 170 7.25 -28.69 33.77
CA LYS A 170 7.91 -29.26 32.58
C LYS A 170 7.48 -30.71 32.40
N ILE A 171 6.72 -31.00 31.34
CA ILE A 171 6.16 -32.32 31.06
C ILE A 171 7.17 -33.20 30.31
N TYR A 172 8.06 -32.58 29.51
CA TYR A 172 9.05 -33.28 28.71
C TYR A 172 10.44 -33.38 29.36
N GLY A 173 11.16 -34.45 29.00
CA GLY A 173 12.57 -34.69 29.29
C GLY A 173 13.51 -33.80 28.45
N LYS A 174 14.81 -34.06 28.49
CA LYS A 174 15.79 -33.33 27.66
C LYS A 174 15.62 -33.72 26.18
N ILE A 175 15.66 -32.75 25.28
CA ILE A 175 15.66 -32.99 23.83
C ILE A 175 16.93 -33.77 23.45
N LYS A 176 16.75 -34.88 22.73
CA LYS A 176 17.83 -35.70 22.18
C LYS A 176 17.70 -35.78 20.65
N LEU A 177 18.82 -35.59 19.96
CA LEU A 177 18.93 -35.76 18.51
C LEU A 177 18.88 -37.26 18.18
N LEU A 178 18.21 -37.63 17.10
CA LEU A 178 18.19 -39.03 16.63
C LEU A 178 19.57 -39.45 16.09
N SER A 179 19.90 -40.73 16.22
CA SER A 179 21.12 -41.32 15.65
C SER A 179 21.01 -41.40 14.12
N ASP A 180 22.16 -41.48 13.46
CA ASP A 180 22.21 -41.50 11.99
C ASP A 180 21.58 -42.77 11.42
N ASP A 181 21.65 -43.90 12.13
CA ASP A 181 21.00 -45.15 11.73
C ASP A 181 19.48 -45.02 11.68
N VAL A 182 18.89 -44.34 12.67
CA VAL A 182 17.44 -44.08 12.70
C VAL A 182 17.05 -43.14 11.57
N LEU A 183 17.83 -42.08 11.32
CA LEU A 183 17.56 -41.16 10.22
C LEU A 183 17.70 -41.85 8.85
N ARG A 184 18.69 -42.73 8.68
CA ARG A 184 18.88 -43.51 7.44
C ARG A 184 17.74 -44.52 7.23
N SER A 185 17.11 -45.03 8.28
CA SER A 185 15.94 -45.92 8.16
C SER A 185 14.72 -45.23 7.54
N THR A 186 14.59 -43.91 7.72
CA THR A 186 13.51 -43.06 7.18
C THR A 186 14.03 -42.08 6.14
N LYS A 187 14.97 -42.54 5.31
CA LYS A 187 15.63 -41.76 4.26
C LYS A 187 14.62 -40.93 3.43
N GLY A 188 14.89 -39.64 3.30
CA GLY A 188 14.06 -38.69 2.54
C GLY A 188 12.85 -38.13 3.31
N ASN A 189 12.43 -38.72 4.42
CA ASN A 189 11.25 -38.27 5.19
C ASN A 189 11.58 -37.53 6.48
N ASN A 190 12.84 -37.15 6.69
CA ASN A 190 13.29 -36.48 7.90
C ASN A 190 13.32 -34.96 7.78
N PHE A 191 13.02 -34.26 8.88
CA PHE A 191 13.12 -32.80 8.95
C PHE A 191 13.60 -32.27 10.31
N PHE A 192 14.12 -31.04 10.31
CA PHE A 192 14.48 -30.29 11.52
C PHE A 192 13.62 -29.04 11.67
N LEU A 193 13.35 -28.65 12.93
CA LEU A 193 12.67 -27.42 13.29
C LEU A 193 13.59 -26.57 14.16
N LEU A 194 13.67 -25.27 13.86
CA LEU A 194 14.38 -24.29 14.67
C LEU A 194 13.48 -23.09 14.94
N THR A 195 13.11 -22.91 16.21
CA THR A 195 12.23 -21.81 16.64
C THR A 195 12.82 -21.06 17.83
N ALA A 196 12.60 -19.75 17.90
CA ALA A 196 12.96 -18.93 19.05
C ALA A 196 12.06 -19.25 20.25
N LEU A 197 10.83 -19.69 19.97
CA LEU A 197 9.93 -20.26 20.98
C LEU A 197 10.44 -21.63 21.43
N GLY A 198 10.28 -21.95 22.72
CA GLY A 198 10.65 -23.26 23.26
C GLY A 198 9.85 -24.39 22.62
N VAL A 199 10.49 -25.53 22.35
CA VAL A 199 9.89 -26.77 21.81
C VAL A 199 9.95 -27.81 22.93
N TYR A 200 8.87 -28.56 23.18
CA TYR A 200 8.80 -29.50 24.32
C TYR A 200 9.14 -28.82 25.66
N ASP A 201 8.46 -27.71 25.97
CA ASP A 201 8.63 -26.88 27.17
C ASP A 201 10.05 -26.30 27.42
N GLN A 202 10.96 -26.37 26.43
CA GLN A 202 12.34 -25.90 26.60
C GLN A 202 12.89 -25.20 25.35
N PRO A 203 13.72 -24.16 25.50
CA PRO A 203 14.42 -23.55 24.37
C PRO A 203 15.45 -24.52 23.77
N ILE A 204 15.65 -24.45 22.45
CA ILE A 204 16.71 -25.21 21.78
C ILE A 204 18.07 -24.69 22.24
N THR A 205 18.89 -25.57 22.81
CA THR A 205 20.22 -25.19 23.32
C THR A 205 21.20 -24.87 22.19
N VAL A 206 22.21 -24.05 22.47
CA VAL A 206 23.24 -23.69 21.48
C VAL A 206 24.01 -24.92 20.97
N ALA A 207 24.24 -25.91 21.85
CA ALA A 207 24.88 -27.18 21.47
C ALA A 207 24.01 -28.00 20.51
N MET A 208 22.70 -28.08 20.77
CA MET A 208 21.75 -28.75 19.88
C MET A 208 21.69 -28.06 18.51
N LYS A 209 21.58 -26.71 18.50
CA LYS A 209 21.61 -25.90 17.27
C LYS A 209 22.83 -26.22 16.40
N LYS A 210 24.04 -26.26 16.99
CA LYS A 210 25.27 -26.60 16.26
C LYS A 210 25.24 -28.03 15.70
N SER A 211 24.68 -28.97 16.45
CA SER A 211 24.57 -30.38 16.03
C SER A 211 23.60 -30.55 14.86
N ILE A 212 22.44 -29.87 14.89
CA ILE A 212 21.46 -29.86 13.80
C ILE A 212 22.09 -29.34 12.50
N PHE A 213 22.78 -28.20 12.56
CA PHE A 213 23.43 -27.65 11.36
C PHE A 213 24.57 -28.50 10.85
N LYS A 214 25.38 -29.08 11.75
CA LYS A 214 26.45 -29.99 11.35
C LYS A 214 25.89 -31.16 10.53
N LYS A 215 24.80 -31.79 10.99
CA LYS A 215 24.14 -32.88 10.25
C LYS A 215 23.48 -32.43 8.96
N PHE A 216 22.73 -31.32 8.98
CA PHE A 216 22.02 -30.85 7.80
C PHE A 216 22.96 -30.43 6.64
N ASN A 217 24.11 -29.85 6.99
CA ASN A 217 25.14 -29.39 6.05
C ASN A 217 26.26 -30.42 5.79
N GLU A 218 26.09 -31.67 6.25
CA GLU A 218 27.08 -32.73 6.10
C GLU A 218 27.24 -33.14 4.63
N ARG A 219 28.49 -33.28 4.18
CA ARG A 219 28.86 -33.67 2.82
C ARG A 219 29.87 -34.83 2.89
N PRO A 220 29.72 -35.89 2.07
CA PRO A 220 28.68 -36.09 1.05
C PRO A 220 27.34 -36.62 1.59
N ASP A 221 27.27 -37.00 2.87
CA ASP A 221 26.16 -37.80 3.43
C ASP A 221 24.76 -37.16 3.35
N ASN A 222 24.63 -35.83 3.37
CA ASN A 222 23.34 -35.15 3.33
C ASN A 222 23.21 -34.12 2.19
N VAL A 223 23.86 -34.34 1.04
CA VAL A 223 23.71 -33.46 -0.13
C VAL A 223 22.27 -33.49 -0.66
N HIS A 224 21.69 -34.69 -0.76
CA HIS A 224 20.34 -34.92 -1.31
C HIS A 224 19.25 -35.06 -0.22
N GLY A 225 19.59 -34.81 1.05
CA GLY A 225 18.62 -34.87 2.16
C GLY A 225 18.38 -36.28 2.72
N ASP A 226 19.32 -37.20 2.54
CA ASP A 226 19.22 -38.58 3.03
C ASP A 226 19.05 -38.67 4.55
N LEU A 227 19.79 -37.83 5.30
CA LEU A 227 19.65 -37.72 6.76
C LEU A 227 18.51 -36.79 7.14
N ALA A 228 18.43 -35.61 6.52
CA ALA A 228 17.39 -34.62 6.75
C ALA A 228 17.14 -33.80 5.48
N ARG A 229 15.90 -33.90 4.98
CA ARG A 229 15.46 -33.27 3.72
C ARG A 229 14.97 -31.84 3.94
N ILE A 230 14.23 -31.60 5.00
CA ILE A 230 13.56 -30.30 5.23
C ILE A 230 14.08 -29.65 6.50
N ILE A 231 14.30 -28.33 6.46
CA ILE A 231 14.52 -27.53 7.66
C ILE A 231 13.51 -26.37 7.73
N ILE A 232 12.83 -26.23 8.86
CA ILE A 232 11.87 -25.16 9.12
C ILE A 232 12.49 -24.17 10.11
N MET A 233 12.39 -22.88 9.81
CA MET A 233 12.82 -21.80 10.70
C MET A 233 11.75 -20.75 10.92
N ASP A 234 11.75 -20.14 12.11
CA ASP A 234 10.98 -18.93 12.37
C ASP A 234 11.80 -17.64 12.20
N GLY A 235 11.14 -16.48 12.32
CA GLY A 235 11.78 -15.15 12.29
C GLY A 235 12.88 -14.93 13.34
N GLY A 236 13.10 -15.85 14.29
CA GLY A 236 14.25 -15.83 15.19
C GLY A 236 15.57 -16.28 14.55
N TYR A 237 15.52 -17.01 13.43
CA TYR A 237 16.68 -17.53 12.72
C TYR A 237 16.86 -16.91 11.32
N LYS A 238 16.28 -15.72 11.10
CA LYS A 238 16.50 -14.95 9.87
C LYS A 238 17.95 -14.50 9.65
N GLU A 239 18.80 -14.63 10.67
CA GLU A 239 20.21 -14.24 10.69
C GLU A 239 21.10 -15.28 11.39
N GLY A 240 22.40 -15.27 11.07
CA GLY A 240 23.43 -16.07 11.75
C GLY A 240 23.33 -17.58 11.51
N VAL A 241 22.84 -17.98 10.33
CA VAL A 241 22.67 -19.37 9.89
C VAL A 241 23.07 -19.51 8.42
N ASP A 242 23.70 -20.63 8.07
CA ASP A 242 24.09 -21.00 6.71
C ASP A 242 23.51 -22.37 6.36
N LEU A 243 22.83 -22.47 5.21
CA LEU A 243 22.25 -23.71 4.68
C LEU A 243 22.93 -24.09 3.38
N PHE A 244 23.41 -25.33 3.29
CA PHE A 244 24.12 -25.83 2.11
C PHE A 244 23.28 -26.82 1.31
N ASP A 245 23.49 -26.83 -0.01
CA ASP A 245 22.88 -27.74 -0.99
C ASP A 245 21.34 -27.78 -0.95
N ILE A 246 20.71 -26.64 -0.66
CA ILE A 246 19.25 -26.48 -0.79
C ILE A 246 18.89 -26.11 -2.23
N LYS A 247 17.83 -26.74 -2.77
CA LYS A 247 17.28 -26.46 -4.11
C LYS A 247 16.00 -25.61 -4.03
N TYR A 248 15.22 -25.78 -2.96
CA TYR A 248 13.93 -25.12 -2.78
C TYR A 248 13.85 -24.31 -1.50
N VAL A 249 13.33 -23.10 -1.60
CA VAL A 249 13.00 -22.22 -0.47
C VAL A 249 11.51 -21.93 -0.51
N HIS A 250 10.83 -22.08 0.63
CA HIS A 250 9.42 -21.81 0.80
C HIS A 250 9.24 -20.73 1.87
N ILE A 251 8.74 -19.57 1.48
CA ILE A 251 8.42 -18.46 2.39
C ILE A 251 6.91 -18.46 2.59
N PHE A 252 6.45 -18.89 3.77
CA PHE A 252 5.05 -19.18 4.04
C PHE A 252 4.14 -17.95 4.07
N GLU A 253 4.72 -16.77 4.27
CA GLU A 253 4.05 -15.48 4.23
C GLU A 253 4.92 -14.43 3.56
N PRO A 254 4.36 -13.53 2.73
CA PRO A 254 5.16 -12.52 2.08
C PRO A 254 5.87 -11.64 3.11
N PRO A 255 7.19 -11.41 2.95
CA PRO A 255 7.93 -10.53 3.85
C PRO A 255 7.46 -9.09 3.67
N VAL A 256 7.41 -8.33 4.77
CA VAL A 256 6.97 -6.92 4.76
C VAL A 256 7.97 -6.04 4.01
N THR A 257 9.26 -6.34 4.14
CA THR A 257 10.35 -5.56 3.56
C THR A 257 11.21 -6.42 2.64
N MET A 258 11.80 -5.80 1.61
CA MET A 258 12.75 -6.47 0.72
C MET A 258 14.03 -6.89 1.44
N ALA A 259 14.40 -6.20 2.52
CA ALA A 259 15.52 -6.55 3.37
C ALA A 259 15.29 -7.91 4.06
N ASP A 260 14.13 -8.12 4.68
CA ASP A 260 13.78 -9.41 5.30
C ASP A 260 13.79 -10.54 4.25
N GLN A 261 13.26 -10.28 3.05
CA GLN A 261 13.32 -11.26 1.96
C GLN A 261 14.76 -11.65 1.59
N ARG A 262 15.65 -10.66 1.40
CA ARG A 262 17.07 -10.88 1.09
C ARG A 262 17.77 -11.64 2.22
N GLN A 263 17.45 -11.34 3.48
CA GLN A 263 18.04 -12.04 4.63
C GLN A 263 17.61 -13.50 4.72
N VAL A 264 16.34 -13.81 4.40
CA VAL A 264 15.81 -15.18 4.40
C VAL A 264 16.41 -15.99 3.25
N ILE A 265 16.37 -15.47 2.02
CA ILE A 265 16.95 -16.14 0.84
C ILE A 265 18.47 -16.27 0.98
N GLY A 266 19.12 -15.27 1.58
CA GLY A 266 20.55 -15.22 1.88
C GLY A 266 21.06 -16.35 2.77
N ARG A 267 20.18 -17.08 3.48
CA ARG A 267 20.55 -18.30 4.21
C ARG A 267 20.96 -19.43 3.28
N GLY A 268 20.36 -19.47 2.09
CA GLY A 268 20.67 -20.43 1.03
C GLY A 268 21.78 -19.97 0.09
N THR A 269 21.85 -18.69 -0.26
CA THR A 269 22.79 -18.20 -1.29
C THR A 269 24.17 -17.83 -0.70
N ARG A 270 24.84 -18.79 -0.08
CA ARG A 270 26.21 -18.61 0.44
C ARG A 270 27.25 -18.97 -0.60
N THR A 271 28.45 -18.41 -0.47
CA THR A 271 29.57 -18.66 -1.38
C THR A 271 29.87 -20.17 -1.44
N CYS A 272 29.78 -20.75 -2.64
CA CYS A 272 29.90 -22.19 -2.90
C CYS A 272 28.99 -23.07 -2.03
N GLY A 273 27.86 -22.52 -1.56
CA GLY A 273 26.89 -23.19 -0.70
C GLY A 273 26.20 -24.37 -1.37
N GLN A 274 26.16 -24.40 -2.70
CA GLN A 274 25.40 -25.37 -3.52
C GLN A 274 26.32 -26.28 -4.32
N LYS A 275 27.62 -26.30 -4.01
CA LYS A 275 28.62 -27.07 -4.75
C LYS A 275 28.35 -28.58 -4.80
N GLY A 276 27.53 -29.12 -3.90
CA GLY A 276 27.11 -30.52 -3.93
C GLY A 276 26.04 -30.80 -4.99
N LEU A 277 25.37 -29.78 -5.51
CA LEU A 277 24.39 -29.87 -6.59
C LEU A 277 25.06 -29.67 -7.96
N GLU A 278 24.44 -30.21 -8.99
CA GLU A 278 24.92 -30.06 -10.37
C GLU A 278 24.89 -28.59 -10.82
N PHE A 279 25.98 -28.16 -11.46
CA PHE A 279 26.14 -26.80 -11.97
C PHE A 279 25.56 -26.70 -13.38
N HIS A 280 24.55 -25.84 -13.58
CA HIS A 280 23.96 -25.62 -14.90
C HIS A 280 24.85 -24.69 -15.75
N PRO A 281 25.20 -25.03 -16.99
CA PRO A 281 26.14 -24.26 -17.81
C PRO A 281 25.67 -22.83 -18.11
N THR A 282 24.36 -22.60 -18.19
CA THR A 282 23.77 -21.27 -18.45
C THR A 282 23.13 -20.59 -17.24
N GLN A 283 22.77 -21.34 -16.20
CA GLN A 283 21.99 -20.83 -15.06
C GLN A 283 22.73 -20.91 -13.71
N GLY A 284 23.89 -21.57 -13.67
CA GLY A 284 24.63 -21.85 -12.44
C GLY A 284 23.85 -22.80 -11.54
N TRP A 285 23.76 -22.51 -10.25
CA TRP A 285 22.88 -23.24 -9.34
C TRP A 285 21.54 -22.51 -9.18
N PRO A 286 20.44 -22.94 -9.83
CA PRO A 286 19.14 -22.32 -9.61
C PRO A 286 18.61 -22.64 -8.21
N LEU A 287 18.19 -21.61 -7.47
CA LEU A 287 17.51 -21.72 -6.19
C LEU A 287 16.05 -21.31 -6.36
N HIS A 288 15.12 -22.25 -6.31
CA HIS A 288 13.71 -21.94 -6.52
C HIS A 288 13.05 -21.45 -5.23
N VAL A 289 12.61 -20.18 -5.22
CA VAL A 289 11.98 -19.54 -4.07
C VAL A 289 10.47 -19.41 -4.32
N PHE A 290 9.65 -20.00 -3.45
CA PHE A 290 8.20 -19.92 -3.50
C PHE A 290 7.67 -19.06 -2.36
N ILE A 291 6.95 -17.99 -2.69
CA ILE A 291 6.30 -17.10 -1.71
C ILE A 291 4.80 -17.36 -1.75
N TYR A 292 4.21 -17.75 -0.62
CA TYR A 292 2.79 -18.14 -0.55
C TYR A 292 1.94 -16.97 -0.05
N ASP A 293 0.89 -16.64 -0.80
CA ASP A 293 -0.06 -15.57 -0.47
C ASP A 293 -1.51 -16.00 -0.74
N VAL A 294 -2.47 -15.34 -0.10
CA VAL A 294 -3.89 -15.62 -0.23
C VAL A 294 -4.58 -14.55 -1.07
N GLU A 295 -5.19 -14.97 -2.17
CA GLU A 295 -5.97 -14.13 -3.07
C GLU A 295 -7.43 -14.07 -2.63
N ILE A 296 -7.99 -12.86 -2.70
CA ILE A 296 -9.37 -12.56 -2.34
C ILE A 296 -10.21 -12.58 -3.62
N PRO A 297 -11.21 -13.49 -3.73
CA PRO A 297 -12.12 -13.53 -4.87
C PRO A 297 -12.82 -12.19 -5.11
N GLU A 298 -13.05 -11.85 -6.37
CA GLU A 298 -13.61 -10.56 -6.80
C GLU A 298 -14.93 -10.21 -6.09
N SER A 299 -15.81 -11.22 -5.94
CA SER A 299 -17.10 -11.10 -5.26
C SER A 299 -17.00 -10.66 -3.80
N MET A 300 -15.84 -10.78 -3.14
CA MET A 300 -15.62 -10.43 -1.73
C MET A 300 -14.79 -9.16 -1.53
N ARG A 301 -14.24 -8.56 -2.60
CA ARG A 301 -13.33 -7.40 -2.50
C ARG A 301 -14.00 -6.17 -1.89
N PHE A 302 -15.33 -6.06 -1.97
CA PHE A 302 -16.07 -4.95 -1.36
C PHE A 302 -15.93 -4.92 0.18
N GLN A 303 -15.75 -6.07 0.85
CA GLN A 303 -15.55 -6.12 2.31
C GLN A 303 -14.10 -5.83 2.71
N THR A 304 -13.16 -5.96 1.77
CA THR A 304 -11.71 -5.90 2.02
C THR A 304 -11.06 -4.67 1.37
N MET A 305 -11.75 -3.53 1.34
CA MET A 305 -11.21 -2.28 0.79
C MET A 305 -10.73 -2.38 -0.68
N GLY A 306 -11.39 -3.23 -1.49
CA GLY A 306 -11.05 -3.43 -2.90
C GLY A 306 -9.67 -4.07 -3.13
N THR A 307 -9.16 -4.85 -2.17
CA THR A 307 -7.83 -5.49 -2.27
C THR A 307 -7.87 -6.81 -3.01
N GLU A 308 -6.79 -7.13 -3.73
CA GLU A 308 -6.65 -8.40 -4.45
C GLU A 308 -6.11 -9.53 -3.56
N SER A 309 -5.23 -9.22 -2.61
CA SER A 309 -4.62 -10.19 -1.71
C SER A 309 -4.79 -9.83 -0.23
N LEU A 310 -4.69 -10.82 0.65
CA LEU A 310 -4.64 -10.59 2.10
C LEU A 310 -3.38 -9.84 2.52
N PHE A 311 -2.27 -10.03 1.82
CA PHE A 311 -1.06 -9.26 2.09
C PHE A 311 -1.26 -7.77 1.76
N ASP A 312 -1.94 -7.43 0.67
CA ASP A 312 -2.28 -6.04 0.36
C ASP A 312 -3.24 -5.45 1.39
N LEU A 313 -4.21 -6.23 1.87
CA LEU A 313 -5.09 -5.82 2.97
C LEU A 313 -4.29 -5.56 4.25
N TYR A 314 -3.32 -6.43 4.55
CA TYR A 314 -2.40 -6.26 5.66
C TYR A 314 -1.56 -4.99 5.50
N LEU A 315 -0.95 -4.74 4.33
CA LEU A 315 -0.17 -3.52 4.07
C LEU A 315 -1.02 -2.24 4.17
N LYS A 316 -2.25 -2.26 3.63
CA LYS A 316 -3.20 -1.14 3.79
C LYS A 316 -3.57 -0.91 5.25
N SER A 317 -3.74 -1.98 6.04
CA SER A 317 -3.98 -1.87 7.48
C SER A 317 -2.77 -1.33 8.25
N MET A 318 -1.56 -1.50 7.72
CA MET A 318 -0.32 -0.95 8.30
C MET A 318 -0.13 0.55 8.03
N ASN A 319 -1.01 1.20 7.26
CA ASN A 319 -1.00 2.65 7.00
C ASN A 319 0.39 3.21 6.62
N ILE A 320 1.13 2.47 5.78
CA ILE A 320 2.50 2.81 5.36
C ILE A 320 2.45 4.02 4.40
N ASP A 321 3.27 5.06 4.64
CA ASP A 321 3.38 6.23 3.75
C ASP A 321 3.97 5.81 2.40
N LEU A 322 3.17 5.92 1.32
CA LEU A 322 3.57 5.62 -0.05
C LEU A 322 4.79 6.44 -0.50
N ARG A 323 4.97 7.67 0.02
CA ARG A 323 6.16 8.49 -0.26
C ARG A 323 7.42 7.83 0.28
N MET A 324 7.37 7.28 1.50
CA MET A 324 8.51 6.58 2.10
C MET A 324 8.85 5.31 1.32
N PHE A 325 7.84 4.60 0.83
CA PHE A 325 8.06 3.39 0.02
C PHE A 325 8.74 3.70 -1.32
N ASN A 326 8.27 4.71 -2.06
CA ASN A 326 8.91 5.17 -3.30
C ASN A 326 10.33 5.67 -3.05
N PHE A 327 10.49 6.48 -1.99
CA PHE A 327 11.77 7.03 -1.59
C PHE A 327 12.80 5.94 -1.30
N GLN A 328 12.42 4.84 -0.63
CA GLN A 328 13.34 3.75 -0.32
C GLN A 328 14.02 3.18 -1.58
N HIS A 329 13.26 2.95 -2.65
CA HIS A 329 13.82 2.41 -3.88
C HIS A 329 14.77 3.38 -4.58
N ASP A 330 14.36 4.65 -4.66
CA ASP A 330 15.18 5.69 -5.27
C ASP A 330 16.44 5.99 -4.43
N LEU A 331 16.35 5.91 -3.10
CA LEU A 331 17.48 6.02 -2.18
C LEU A 331 18.49 4.90 -2.39
N GLU A 332 18.06 3.64 -2.41
CA GLU A 332 18.97 2.51 -2.70
C GLU A 332 19.67 2.70 -4.05
N ARG A 333 18.92 3.12 -5.09
CA ARG A 333 19.49 3.37 -6.42
C ARG A 333 20.54 4.48 -6.40
N ALA A 334 20.21 5.63 -5.80
CA ALA A 334 21.09 6.78 -5.70
C ALA A 334 22.36 6.45 -4.89
N THR A 335 22.23 5.74 -3.76
CA THR A 335 23.38 5.30 -2.96
C THR A 335 24.29 4.33 -3.72
N ILE A 336 23.71 3.38 -4.47
CA ILE A 336 24.49 2.45 -5.30
C ILE A 336 25.27 3.21 -6.37
N TYR A 337 24.60 4.13 -7.07
CA TYR A 337 25.25 4.98 -8.08
C TYR A 337 26.35 5.86 -7.45
N GLY A 338 26.08 6.45 -6.29
CA GLY A 338 27.03 7.32 -5.57
C GLY A 338 28.17 6.59 -4.86
N SER A 339 28.20 5.25 -4.89
CA SER A 339 29.28 4.49 -4.27
C SER A 339 30.63 4.76 -4.92
N VAL A 340 31.67 4.83 -4.09
CA VAL A 340 33.04 5.21 -4.51
C VAL A 340 33.64 4.23 -5.52
N ASP A 341 33.26 2.97 -5.42
CA ASP A 341 33.74 1.85 -6.24
C ASP A 341 32.76 1.43 -7.36
N TYR A 342 31.71 2.23 -7.61
CA TYR A 342 30.70 1.95 -8.64
C TYR A 342 31.31 1.62 -10.01
N GLN A 343 32.27 2.43 -10.47
CA GLN A 343 32.91 2.23 -11.78
C GLN A 343 33.84 1.00 -11.82
N LEU A 344 34.44 0.66 -10.69
CA LEU A 344 35.35 -0.49 -10.55
C LEU A 344 34.57 -1.81 -10.54
N ASN A 345 33.38 -1.82 -9.92
CA ASN A 345 32.54 -3.01 -9.73
C ASN A 345 31.51 -3.23 -10.86
N ARG A 346 31.42 -2.31 -11.84
CA ARG A 346 30.41 -2.33 -12.93
C ARG A 346 30.35 -3.66 -13.71
N ALA A 347 31.50 -4.29 -13.95
CA ALA A 347 31.56 -5.57 -14.70
C ALA A 347 30.79 -6.70 -13.99
N ILE A 348 30.89 -6.80 -12.66
CA ILE A 348 30.13 -7.78 -11.87
C ILE A 348 28.64 -7.43 -11.85
N HIS A 349 28.29 -6.16 -11.64
CA HIS A 349 26.89 -5.77 -11.48
C HIS A 349 26.08 -5.85 -12.78
N THR A 350 26.75 -5.74 -13.93
CA THR A 350 26.14 -5.85 -15.26
C THR A 350 25.97 -7.30 -15.71
N PHE A 351 26.64 -8.26 -15.07
CA PHE A 351 26.45 -9.68 -15.34
C PHE A 351 25.03 -10.12 -14.93
N SER A 352 24.18 -10.37 -15.92
CA SER A 352 22.83 -10.92 -15.73
C SER A 352 22.63 -12.11 -16.67
N ILE A 353 22.21 -13.25 -16.12
CA ILE A 353 21.75 -14.38 -16.92
C ILE A 353 20.44 -13.96 -17.60
N GLU A 354 20.35 -14.13 -18.92
CA GLU A 354 19.09 -13.93 -19.66
C GLU A 354 18.05 -14.94 -19.17
N SER A 355 17.09 -14.48 -18.37
CA SER A 355 15.95 -15.29 -17.96
C SER A 355 14.98 -15.41 -19.13
N GLN A 356 14.94 -16.56 -19.81
CA GLN A 356 13.83 -16.92 -20.68
C GLN A 356 12.57 -17.12 -19.82
N MET A 357 11.62 -16.19 -19.90
CA MET A 357 10.24 -16.39 -19.47
C MET A 357 9.36 -16.41 -20.73
N PRO A 358 8.58 -17.48 -20.98
CA PRO A 358 7.51 -17.46 -21.97
C PRO A 358 6.23 -16.92 -21.31
N GLY A 359 5.70 -15.78 -21.78
CA GLY A 359 4.38 -15.29 -21.38
C GLY A 359 4.26 -13.77 -21.41
N GLY A 360 3.33 -13.24 -22.22
CA GLY A 360 3.27 -11.84 -22.64
C GLY A 360 2.84 -10.83 -21.57
N GLY A 361 3.41 -9.64 -21.68
CA GLY A 361 3.04 -8.39 -21.00
C GLY A 361 3.73 -7.21 -21.71
N PRO A 362 3.10 -6.03 -21.81
CA PRO A 362 3.42 -5.06 -22.85
C PRO A 362 4.81 -4.45 -22.68
N LYS A 363 5.56 -4.40 -23.79
CA LYS A 363 6.85 -3.71 -23.92
C LYS A 363 6.63 -2.22 -23.63
N VAL A 364 6.96 -1.77 -22.42
CA VAL A 364 7.09 -0.34 -22.14
C VAL A 364 8.34 0.16 -22.85
N ALA A 365 8.10 0.92 -23.91
CA ALA A 365 9.12 1.60 -24.70
C ALA A 365 9.81 2.71 -23.88
N HIS A 366 11.07 2.95 -24.24
CA HIS A 366 11.98 4.04 -23.82
C HIS A 366 12.67 3.95 -22.45
N ARG A 367 13.76 3.16 -22.43
CA ARG A 367 15.00 3.60 -21.76
C ARG A 367 15.45 4.92 -22.38
N ARG A 368 15.44 6.03 -21.62
CA ARG A 368 16.27 7.19 -21.95
C ARG A 368 17.73 6.76 -21.83
N ARG A 369 18.37 6.44 -22.96
CA ARG A 369 19.83 6.39 -23.07
C ARG A 369 20.34 7.80 -22.79
N ILE A 370 21.06 8.00 -21.69
CA ILE A 370 21.99 9.12 -21.59
C ILE A 370 23.09 8.81 -22.60
N VAL A 371 23.06 9.51 -23.74
CA VAL A 371 24.13 9.47 -24.73
C VAL A 371 25.28 10.29 -24.16
N ILE A 372 26.29 9.60 -23.63
CA ILE A 372 27.61 10.21 -23.37
C ILE A 372 28.26 10.33 -24.76
N ARG A 373 28.46 11.56 -25.25
CA ARG A 373 29.28 11.78 -26.45
C ARG A 373 30.74 11.44 -26.09
N GLU A 374 31.35 10.53 -26.83
CA GLU A 374 32.72 10.03 -26.60
C GLU A 374 33.81 10.86 -27.31
N ASP A 375 33.51 12.08 -27.75
CA ASP A 375 34.37 12.80 -28.70
C ASP A 375 35.00 14.05 -28.06
N LEU A 376 36.06 13.89 -27.26
CA LEU A 376 36.99 14.98 -26.94
C LEU A 376 38.44 14.46 -26.90
N PRO A 377 39.43 15.21 -27.43
CA PRO A 377 40.78 14.70 -27.62
C PRO A 377 41.51 14.48 -26.30
N VAL A 378 42.23 13.36 -26.21
CA VAL A 378 43.15 13.04 -25.11
C VAL A 378 44.35 14.00 -25.18
N LEU A 379 44.46 14.89 -24.20
CA LEU A 379 45.67 15.67 -23.97
C LEU A 379 46.70 14.77 -23.26
N ASN A 380 47.74 14.36 -23.99
CA ASN A 380 48.90 13.68 -23.42
C ASN A 380 49.71 14.65 -22.56
N LEU A 381 49.88 14.33 -21.28
CA LEU A 381 50.87 14.94 -20.39
C LEU A 381 51.78 13.83 -19.82
N PRO A 382 53.08 14.11 -19.59
CA PRO A 382 54.09 13.06 -19.41
C PRO A 382 53.98 12.36 -18.06
N GLU A 383 54.41 11.10 -18.03
CA GLU A 383 54.63 10.31 -16.82
C GLU A 383 55.69 10.97 -15.92
N GLN A 384 55.24 11.46 -14.76
CA GLN A 384 56.06 11.50 -13.56
C GLN A 384 55.27 10.80 -12.44
N ILE A 385 55.82 9.68 -11.99
CA ILE A 385 55.37 8.97 -10.79
C ILE A 385 55.67 9.88 -9.61
N GLY A 386 54.68 10.68 -9.20
CA GLY A 386 54.71 11.43 -7.95
C GLY A 386 54.19 10.56 -6.81
N GLU A 387 54.87 10.61 -5.65
CA GLU A 387 54.36 10.09 -4.39
C GLU A 387 52.89 10.49 -4.19
N LEU A 388 52.10 9.55 -3.65
CA LEU A 388 50.69 9.72 -3.29
C LEU A 388 50.56 10.74 -2.15
N ALA A 389 50.70 12.02 -2.47
CA ALA A 389 50.36 13.10 -1.57
C ALA A 389 48.85 13.35 -1.67
N PHE A 390 48.07 12.75 -0.78
CA PHE A 390 46.83 13.41 -0.36
C PHE A 390 47.26 14.75 0.20
N PRO A 391 46.81 15.92 -0.28
CA PRO A 391 47.15 17.17 0.40
C PRO A 391 46.55 17.13 1.81
N PRO A 392 47.33 17.23 2.90
CA PRO A 392 46.75 17.53 4.18
C PRO A 392 47.28 18.88 4.66
N ARG A 393 46.39 19.78 5.12
CA ARG A 393 46.69 20.60 6.32
C ARG A 393 45.59 21.54 6.77
N ASP A 394 44.55 21.79 5.99
CA ASP A 394 43.46 22.66 6.45
C ASP A 394 42.26 21.87 6.95
N ALA A 395 41.91 22.10 8.22
CA ALA A 395 40.63 21.69 8.81
C ALA A 395 39.40 22.34 8.11
N ASN A 396 39.64 23.25 7.16
CA ASN A 396 38.66 24.02 6.40
C ASN A 396 38.55 23.60 4.91
N ALA A 397 39.29 22.58 4.46
CA ALA A 397 39.17 22.10 3.07
C ALA A 397 37.83 21.39 2.86
N GLN A 398 37.05 21.84 1.87
CA GLN A 398 35.75 21.24 1.58
C GLN A 398 35.90 19.81 1.02
N PRO A 399 35.01 18.87 1.40
CA PRO A 399 34.97 17.55 0.81
C PRO A 399 34.83 17.61 -0.72
N MET A 400 35.49 16.70 -1.43
CA MET A 400 35.34 16.60 -2.88
C MET A 400 33.90 16.21 -3.25
N GLY A 401 33.32 16.90 -4.24
CA GLY A 401 32.05 16.49 -4.84
C GLY A 401 32.13 15.13 -5.55
N HIS A 402 30.98 14.57 -5.85
CA HIS A 402 30.83 13.22 -6.39
C HIS A 402 31.56 13.01 -7.73
N ASP A 403 31.44 13.94 -8.67
CA ASP A 403 32.07 13.82 -9.98
C ASP A 403 33.60 13.95 -9.91
N ALA A 404 34.08 14.84 -9.03
CA ALA A 404 35.50 14.98 -8.74
C ALA A 404 36.08 13.71 -8.09
N MET A 405 35.36 13.15 -7.11
CA MET A 405 35.74 11.88 -6.47
C MET A 405 35.80 10.74 -7.49
N ARG A 406 34.83 10.64 -8.41
CA ARG A 406 34.87 9.63 -9.48
C ARG A 406 36.07 9.79 -10.42
N ALA A 407 36.41 11.02 -10.79
CA ALA A 407 37.58 11.28 -11.61
C ALA A 407 38.87 10.88 -10.88
N TYR A 408 38.95 11.15 -9.57
CA TYR A 408 40.06 10.75 -8.71
C TYR A 408 40.22 9.21 -8.66
N ILE A 409 39.14 8.47 -8.39
CA ILE A 409 39.16 7.00 -8.37
C ILE A 409 39.60 6.41 -9.71
N ARG A 410 39.13 6.98 -10.83
CA ARG A 410 39.51 6.52 -12.17
C ARG A 410 41.00 6.68 -12.45
N ARG A 411 41.62 7.75 -11.95
CA ARG A 411 43.06 8.04 -12.17
C ARG A 411 43.96 7.18 -11.28
N HIS A 412 43.63 7.01 -10.01
CA HIS A 412 44.53 6.40 -9.02
C HIS A 412 44.23 4.93 -8.70
N PHE A 413 43.01 4.45 -8.96
CA PHE A 413 42.53 3.13 -8.51
C PHE A 413 42.03 2.23 -9.66
N SER A 414 42.34 2.57 -10.91
CA SER A 414 41.93 1.80 -12.10
C SER A 414 42.40 0.35 -12.09
N LYS A 415 43.53 0.06 -11.43
CA LYS A 415 44.10 -1.30 -11.29
C LYS A 415 43.19 -2.28 -10.54
N PHE A 416 42.25 -1.79 -9.73
CA PHE A 416 41.33 -2.60 -8.94
C PHE A 416 39.99 -2.85 -9.64
N LYS A 417 39.90 -2.58 -10.94
CA LYS A 417 38.70 -2.82 -11.74
C LYS A 417 38.47 -4.32 -11.94
N TRP A 418 37.22 -4.78 -11.80
CA TRP A 418 36.86 -6.15 -12.12
C TRP A 418 36.89 -6.41 -13.64
N THR A 419 37.45 -7.54 -14.03
CA THR A 419 37.46 -8.03 -15.42
C THR A 419 36.11 -8.59 -15.82
N ASP A 420 35.82 -8.61 -17.13
CA ASP A 420 34.59 -9.20 -17.64
C ASP A 420 34.48 -10.69 -17.30
N VAL A 421 33.28 -11.10 -16.90
CA VAL A 421 33.02 -12.39 -16.26
C VAL A 421 32.52 -13.41 -17.29
N LYS A 422 33.24 -14.54 -17.43
CA LYS A 422 32.78 -15.74 -18.17
C LYS A 422 32.11 -16.75 -17.23
N MET A 423 31.09 -17.45 -17.70
CA MET A 423 30.30 -18.40 -16.93
C MET A 423 31.04 -19.74 -16.75
N GLU A 424 31.67 -19.93 -15.59
CA GLU A 424 32.48 -21.11 -15.24
C GLU A 424 32.24 -21.50 -13.77
N ASN A 425 32.34 -22.78 -13.42
CA ASN A 425 32.20 -23.22 -12.03
C ASN A 425 33.49 -22.93 -11.24
N ASN A 426 33.46 -21.85 -10.44
CA ASN A 426 34.60 -21.43 -9.62
C ASN A 426 34.69 -22.14 -8.26
N CYS A 427 33.81 -23.11 -7.98
CA CYS A 427 33.76 -23.85 -6.71
C CYS A 427 34.28 -25.29 -6.82
N ALA A 428 34.63 -25.76 -8.02
CA ALA A 428 35.31 -27.03 -8.19
C ALA A 428 36.79 -26.90 -7.74
N PRO A 429 37.37 -27.92 -7.08
CA PRO A 429 38.80 -27.93 -6.82
C PRO A 429 39.53 -27.88 -8.17
N LYS A 430 40.40 -26.88 -8.37
CA LYS A 430 41.18 -26.75 -9.60
C LYS A 430 42.09 -27.99 -9.70
N SER A 431 41.77 -28.88 -10.64
CA SER A 431 42.60 -30.00 -11.01
C SER A 431 43.87 -29.47 -11.70
N GLY A 432 44.86 -29.11 -10.89
CA GLY A 432 46.10 -28.48 -11.35
C GLY A 432 46.82 -27.76 -10.23
N GLY A 433 47.21 -28.50 -9.19
CA GLY A 433 48.00 -27.98 -8.07
C GLY A 433 47.99 -28.91 -6.87
N GLY A 434 48.85 -29.94 -6.90
CA GLY A 434 49.33 -30.67 -5.71
C GLY A 434 48.33 -31.55 -4.96
N THR A 435 48.58 -32.86 -4.98
CA THR A 435 47.99 -33.88 -4.11
C THR A 435 47.93 -33.48 -2.63
N GLY A 436 46.76 -33.66 -2.01
CA GLY A 436 46.57 -33.50 -0.57
C GLY A 436 45.16 -33.88 -0.09
N GLY A 437 44.68 -35.07 -0.43
CA GLY A 437 43.51 -35.65 0.23
C GLY A 437 43.93 -36.30 1.56
N GLY A 438 43.39 -35.82 2.68
CA GLY A 438 43.50 -36.48 3.99
C GLY A 438 43.94 -35.57 5.13
N THR A 439 43.07 -35.43 6.13
CA THR A 439 43.33 -35.08 7.55
C THR A 439 44.04 -33.75 7.88
N GLY A 440 43.29 -32.82 8.48
CA GLY A 440 43.80 -31.87 9.49
C GLY A 440 44.73 -30.73 9.03
N GLY A 441 44.28 -29.49 9.19
CA GLY A 441 45.19 -28.38 9.58
C GLY A 441 46.01 -27.66 8.50
N ALA A 442 45.56 -27.56 7.25
CA ALA A 442 46.22 -26.67 6.28
C ALA A 442 45.55 -25.28 6.26
N HIS A 443 46.26 -24.24 6.70
CA HIS A 443 45.85 -22.83 6.62
C HIS A 443 45.93 -22.35 5.16
N GLU A 444 44.84 -21.79 4.62
CA GLU A 444 44.74 -21.39 3.20
C GLU A 444 45.01 -19.88 3.07
N ILE A 445 46.09 -19.48 2.37
CA ILE A 445 46.39 -18.07 2.10
C ILE A 445 45.41 -17.58 1.03
N MET A 446 44.48 -16.69 1.40
CA MET A 446 43.49 -16.15 0.47
C MET A 446 44.08 -15.03 -0.39
N ASN A 447 43.82 -15.08 -1.70
CA ASN A 447 44.02 -13.92 -2.59
C ASN A 447 42.84 -12.96 -2.49
N TYR A 448 43.11 -11.68 -2.25
CA TYR A 448 42.08 -10.65 -2.15
C TYR A 448 41.36 -10.44 -3.48
N THR A 449 40.06 -10.19 -3.40
CA THR A 449 39.27 -9.71 -4.54
C THR A 449 39.63 -8.25 -4.87
N PRO A 450 39.42 -7.78 -6.12
CA PRO A 450 39.71 -6.40 -6.50
C PRO A 450 39.06 -5.35 -5.58
N THR A 451 37.83 -5.58 -5.12
CA THR A 451 37.16 -4.66 -4.16
C THR A 451 37.77 -4.71 -2.76
N GLN A 452 38.16 -5.89 -2.26
CA GLN A 452 38.86 -6.00 -0.97
C GLN A 452 40.20 -5.26 -1.01
N ASP A 453 40.93 -5.43 -2.12
CA ASP A 453 42.21 -4.79 -2.36
C ASP A 453 42.07 -3.26 -2.52
N PHE A 454 41.01 -2.80 -3.19
CA PHE A 454 40.65 -1.39 -3.25
C PHE A 454 40.40 -0.79 -1.86
N ILE A 455 39.58 -1.44 -1.03
CA ILE A 455 39.21 -0.93 0.30
C ILE A 455 40.43 -0.75 1.20
N ARG A 456 41.37 -1.71 1.21
CA ARG A 456 42.57 -1.60 2.06
C ARG A 456 43.51 -0.47 1.65
N HIS A 457 43.50 -0.06 0.38
CA HIS A 457 44.31 1.05 -0.14
C HIS A 457 43.59 2.40 -0.09
N PHE A 458 42.26 2.41 -0.22
CA PHE A 458 41.47 3.63 -0.21
C PHE A 458 41.23 4.12 1.23
N PHE A 459 40.85 3.24 2.15
CA PHE A 459 40.51 3.61 3.52
C PHE A 459 41.71 3.47 4.44
N THR A 460 42.55 4.51 4.48
CA THR A 460 43.77 4.58 5.28
C THR A 460 43.66 5.68 6.35
N PRO A 461 44.55 5.70 7.36
CA PRO A 461 44.58 6.75 8.38
C PRO A 461 44.74 8.18 7.83
N GLU A 462 45.37 8.32 6.65
CA GLU A 462 45.63 9.58 5.95
C GLU A 462 44.42 10.11 5.18
N ASN A 463 43.43 9.25 4.91
CA ASN A 463 42.24 9.63 4.17
C ASN A 463 41.49 10.77 4.91
N PRO A 464 41.03 11.84 4.23
CA PRO A 464 40.24 12.90 4.87
C PRO A 464 38.91 12.41 5.46
N LEU A 465 38.35 11.31 4.94
CA LEU A 465 37.06 10.75 5.34
C LEU A 465 37.12 10.06 6.71
N LYS A 466 36.29 10.50 7.65
CA LYS A 466 36.27 9.97 9.03
C LYS A 466 35.69 8.56 9.13
N GLY A 467 34.89 8.12 8.16
CA GLY A 467 34.43 6.74 8.10
C GLY A 467 33.84 6.35 6.77
N MET A 468 33.57 5.05 6.63
CA MET A 468 33.04 4.43 5.42
C MET A 468 32.02 3.34 5.78
N LEU A 469 30.98 3.23 4.96
CA LEU A 469 29.96 2.19 4.97
C LEU A 469 30.23 1.19 3.85
N LEU A 470 30.50 -0.06 4.23
CA LEU A 470 30.56 -1.21 3.33
C LEU A 470 29.15 -1.77 3.15
N PHE A 471 28.44 -1.28 2.13
CA PHE A 471 27.15 -1.80 1.68
C PHE A 471 27.39 -3.00 0.75
N HIS A 472 27.75 -4.12 1.36
CA HIS A 472 28.24 -5.29 0.65
C HIS A 472 27.34 -6.49 0.90
N SER A 473 26.92 -7.17 -0.17
CA SER A 473 26.08 -8.39 -0.15
C SER A 473 26.63 -9.48 0.77
N THR A 474 25.79 -10.42 1.17
CA THR A 474 26.24 -11.53 2.02
C THR A 474 27.20 -12.46 1.26
N GLY A 475 28.22 -13.01 1.92
CA GLY A 475 29.24 -13.86 1.27
C GLY A 475 30.26 -13.14 0.39
N SER A 476 30.17 -11.81 0.23
CA SER A 476 31.14 -11.01 -0.54
C SER A 476 32.52 -10.85 0.12
N GLY A 477 32.66 -11.22 1.39
CA GLY A 477 33.92 -11.15 2.13
C GLY A 477 34.13 -9.86 2.94
N LYS A 478 33.05 -9.19 3.39
CA LYS A 478 33.09 -7.98 4.26
C LYS A 478 34.09 -8.06 5.42
N THR A 479 34.05 -9.16 6.17
CA THR A 479 34.93 -9.38 7.33
C THR A 479 36.40 -9.41 6.91
N CYS A 480 36.70 -10.04 5.77
CA CYS A 480 38.05 -10.06 5.20
C CYS A 480 38.49 -8.64 4.76
N SER A 481 37.61 -7.87 4.10
CA SER A 481 37.89 -6.48 3.73
C SER A 481 38.25 -5.61 4.95
N ALA A 482 37.51 -5.77 6.04
CA ALA A 482 37.74 -5.00 7.27
C ALA A 482 39.02 -5.42 8.01
N ILE A 483 39.31 -6.73 8.07
CA ILE A 483 40.58 -7.23 8.64
C ILE A 483 41.76 -6.74 7.80
N ALA A 484 41.68 -6.85 6.47
CA ALA A 484 42.74 -6.42 5.56
C ALA A 484 43.04 -4.92 5.74
N ALA A 485 42.00 -4.06 5.72
CA ALA A 485 42.14 -2.63 5.94
C ALA A 485 42.73 -2.30 7.33
N ALA A 486 42.28 -2.99 8.38
CA ALA A 486 42.82 -2.80 9.73
C ALA A 486 44.31 -3.15 9.80
N SER A 487 44.70 -4.28 9.20
CA SER A 487 46.07 -4.80 9.30
C SER A 487 47.10 -4.08 8.42
N SER A 488 46.70 -3.53 7.28
CA SER A 488 47.65 -2.91 6.34
C SER A 488 48.16 -1.55 6.82
N ALA A 489 47.26 -0.61 7.14
CA ALA A 489 47.65 0.78 7.40
C ALA A 489 47.39 1.24 8.86
N PHE A 490 46.31 0.76 9.48
CA PHE A 490 45.93 1.20 10.83
C PHE A 490 46.83 0.58 11.90
N GLU A 491 47.20 -0.69 11.77
CA GLU A 491 48.11 -1.34 12.71
C GLU A 491 49.50 -0.70 12.73
N GLU A 492 50.07 -0.42 11.55
CA GLU A 492 51.41 0.17 11.40
C GLU A 492 51.48 1.59 11.99
N THR A 493 50.41 2.36 11.87
CA THR A 493 50.32 3.73 12.41
C THR A 493 49.92 3.78 13.89
N GLY A 494 49.80 2.62 14.54
CA GLY A 494 49.57 2.47 15.97
C GLY A 494 48.11 2.72 16.40
N TYR A 495 47.14 2.56 15.51
CA TYR A 495 45.72 2.67 15.87
C TYR A 495 45.27 1.48 16.73
N THR A 496 44.38 1.75 17.69
CA THR A 496 43.69 0.69 18.44
C THR A 496 42.51 0.18 17.62
N ILE A 497 42.41 -1.14 17.43
CA ILE A 497 41.30 -1.75 16.68
C ILE A 497 40.21 -2.17 17.68
N LEU A 498 39.01 -1.61 17.52
CA LEU A 498 37.82 -1.99 18.26
C LEU A 498 36.81 -2.64 17.32
N TRP A 499 36.45 -3.89 17.59
CA TRP A 499 35.48 -4.62 16.80
C TRP A 499 34.21 -4.89 17.60
N VAL A 500 33.07 -4.43 17.07
CA VAL A 500 31.73 -4.67 17.60
C VAL A 500 30.97 -5.61 16.68
N THR A 501 30.54 -6.75 17.20
CA THR A 501 29.73 -7.73 16.46
C THR A 501 28.82 -8.50 17.43
N ARG A 502 28.00 -9.41 16.92
CA ARG A 502 27.19 -10.31 17.75
C ARG A 502 28.04 -11.38 18.43
N THR A 503 27.60 -11.82 19.60
CA THR A 503 28.24 -12.92 20.35
C THR A 503 28.41 -14.18 19.51
N THR A 504 27.45 -14.46 18.61
CA THR A 504 27.47 -15.63 17.72
C THR A 504 28.48 -15.53 16.57
N LEU A 505 28.88 -14.32 16.16
CA LEU A 505 29.77 -14.08 15.01
C LEU A 505 31.23 -13.85 15.42
N LYS A 506 31.52 -13.75 16.74
CA LYS A 506 32.89 -13.55 17.23
C LYS A 506 33.86 -14.64 16.80
N THR A 507 33.39 -15.88 16.65
CA THR A 507 34.20 -17.01 16.18
C THR A 507 34.64 -16.86 14.73
N ASP A 508 33.80 -16.24 13.91
CA ASP A 508 34.02 -16.15 12.46
C ASP A 508 35.11 -15.11 12.15
N ILE A 509 35.26 -14.08 12.99
CA ILE A 509 36.36 -13.12 12.91
C ILE A 509 37.70 -13.84 13.04
N TRP A 510 37.84 -14.69 14.06
CA TRP A 510 39.08 -15.43 14.30
C TRP A 510 39.38 -16.46 13.21
N LYS A 511 38.33 -17.11 12.70
CA LYS A 511 38.45 -18.02 11.55
C LYS A 511 39.00 -17.29 10.31
N ASN A 512 38.47 -16.11 9.99
CA ASN A 512 38.96 -15.32 8.85
C ASN A 512 40.37 -14.75 9.07
N MET A 513 40.73 -14.50 10.34
CA MET A 513 42.04 -13.93 10.70
C MET A 513 43.15 -14.97 10.67
N PHE A 514 42.90 -16.19 11.17
CA PHE A 514 43.93 -17.22 11.36
C PHE A 514 43.81 -18.39 10.38
N ASP A 515 42.60 -18.84 10.04
CA ASP A 515 42.43 -20.05 9.24
C ASP A 515 42.36 -19.72 7.71
N GLN A 516 41.75 -18.59 7.35
CA GLN A 516 41.68 -18.08 5.95
C GLN A 516 42.64 -16.90 5.67
N ILE A 517 43.51 -16.58 6.63
CA ILE A 517 44.56 -15.55 6.62
C ILE A 517 44.21 -14.32 5.77
N CYS A 518 43.26 -13.51 6.25
CA CYS A 518 42.93 -12.21 5.66
C CYS A 518 43.77 -11.04 6.18
N SER A 519 44.62 -11.27 7.19
CA SER A 519 45.48 -10.24 7.80
C SER A 519 46.80 -10.11 7.03
N GLU A 520 47.11 -8.90 6.56
CA GLU A 520 48.34 -8.62 5.81
C GLU A 520 49.57 -8.87 6.69
N THR A 521 49.56 -8.41 7.94
CA THR A 521 50.67 -8.61 8.89
C THR A 521 51.01 -10.08 9.08
N ILE A 522 49.99 -10.95 9.17
CA ILE A 522 50.18 -12.40 9.32
C ILE A 522 50.66 -13.00 7.99
N LYS A 523 50.09 -12.56 6.87
CA LYS A 523 50.48 -12.99 5.53
C LYS A 523 51.95 -12.67 5.24
N THR A 524 52.38 -11.43 5.46
CA THR A 524 53.79 -11.02 5.27
C THR A 524 54.73 -11.79 6.20
N ARG A 525 54.34 -12.06 7.45
CA ARG A 525 55.16 -12.87 8.38
C ARG A 525 55.28 -14.35 7.98
N LEU A 526 54.27 -14.89 7.31
CA LEU A 526 54.33 -16.24 6.75
C LEU A 526 55.19 -16.27 5.49
N GLU A 527 55.05 -15.26 4.62
CA GLU A 527 55.83 -15.13 3.37
C GLU A 527 57.32 -14.87 3.63
N THR A 528 57.64 -14.09 4.67
CA THR A 528 59.04 -13.80 5.08
C THR A 528 59.69 -14.92 5.90
N GLY A 529 58.91 -15.92 6.34
CA GLY A 529 59.42 -17.07 7.10
C GLY A 529 59.56 -16.86 8.61
N ASP A 530 59.08 -15.74 9.16
CA ASP A 530 59.11 -15.43 10.60
C ASP A 530 58.25 -16.41 11.45
N ILE A 531 57.24 -17.05 10.84
CA ILE A 531 56.35 -18.03 11.48
C ILE A 531 56.22 -19.25 10.55
N ALA A 532 56.59 -20.44 11.04
CA ALA A 532 56.53 -21.68 10.24
C ALA A 532 55.09 -22.20 10.05
N GLN A 533 54.26 -22.17 11.09
CA GLN A 533 52.83 -22.55 11.05
C GLN A 533 52.04 -21.79 12.13
N ILE A 534 50.77 -21.48 11.86
CA ILE A 534 49.88 -20.90 12.87
C ILE A 534 49.51 -21.99 13.89
N PRO A 535 49.79 -21.80 15.20
CA PRO A 535 49.52 -22.82 16.22
C PRO A 535 48.01 -23.14 16.36
N ASP A 536 47.65 -24.39 16.65
CA ASP A 536 46.24 -24.78 16.85
C ASP A 536 45.63 -24.28 18.17
N GLU A 537 46.44 -24.02 19.19
CA GLU A 537 45.95 -23.52 20.46
C GLU A 537 45.58 -22.03 20.40
N ASN A 538 44.33 -21.71 20.76
CA ASN A 538 43.80 -20.34 20.81
C ASN A 538 44.67 -19.37 21.62
N ALA A 539 45.28 -19.80 22.73
CA ALA A 539 46.12 -18.92 23.55
C ALA A 539 47.41 -18.51 22.82
N LYS A 540 47.97 -19.38 21.98
CA LYS A 540 49.17 -19.12 21.16
C LYS A 540 48.82 -18.29 19.93
N ARG A 541 47.67 -18.54 19.27
CA ARG A 541 47.14 -17.71 18.17
C ARG A 541 47.02 -16.24 18.59
N MET A 542 46.51 -15.99 19.79
CA MET A 542 46.30 -14.64 20.31
C MET A 542 47.60 -13.88 20.63
N ARG A 543 48.75 -14.56 20.77
CA ARG A 543 50.06 -13.92 20.98
C ARG A 543 50.68 -13.41 19.68
N LEU A 544 50.21 -13.87 18.52
CA LEU A 544 50.68 -13.42 17.21
C LEU A 544 50.17 -12.02 16.84
N LEU A 545 49.09 -11.59 17.49
CA LEU A 545 48.44 -10.31 17.23
C LEU A 545 49.25 -9.14 17.79
N SER A 546 49.23 -8.02 17.08
CA SER A 546 49.88 -6.78 17.48
C SER A 546 49.21 -6.17 18.73
N LYS A 547 49.92 -5.23 19.39
CA LYS A 547 49.38 -4.44 20.52
C LYS A 547 48.13 -3.63 20.12
N SER A 548 47.86 -3.48 18.83
CA SER A 548 46.68 -2.82 18.25
C SER A 548 45.39 -3.62 18.49
N TRP A 549 45.46 -4.95 18.59
CA TRP A 549 44.35 -5.86 18.92
C TRP A 549 44.26 -6.23 20.40
N SER A 550 44.81 -5.40 21.30
CA SER A 550 44.81 -5.64 22.74
C SER A 550 43.41 -5.81 23.34
N ILE A 551 42.39 -5.25 22.70
CA ILE A 551 40.99 -5.35 23.10
C ILE A 551 40.29 -6.38 22.22
N ARG A 552 39.74 -7.43 22.84
CA ARG A 552 39.04 -8.50 22.13
C ARG A 552 37.71 -7.99 21.54
N PRO A 553 37.22 -8.59 20.43
CA PRO A 553 35.92 -8.27 19.86
C PRO A 553 34.79 -8.32 20.90
N MET A 554 33.96 -7.29 20.92
CA MET A 554 32.92 -7.08 21.92
C MET A 554 31.51 -7.14 21.33
N SER A 555 30.53 -7.41 22.19
CA SER A 555 29.11 -7.33 21.82
C SER A 555 28.60 -5.89 21.88
N TYR A 556 27.49 -5.60 21.18
CA TYR A 556 26.82 -4.30 21.24
C TYR A 556 26.50 -3.85 22.67
N LYS A 557 26.06 -4.75 23.55
CA LYS A 557 25.82 -4.45 24.97
C LYS A 557 27.11 -4.08 25.72
N GLN A 558 28.19 -4.84 25.50
CA GLN A 558 29.49 -4.55 26.11
C GLN A 558 30.04 -3.21 25.64
N PHE A 559 29.81 -2.89 24.36
CA PHE A 559 30.17 -1.62 23.75
C PHE A 559 29.34 -0.46 24.33
N SER A 560 28.02 -0.61 24.46
CA SER A 560 27.16 0.39 25.12
C SER A 560 27.64 0.70 26.54
N ASN A 561 27.88 -0.33 27.35
CA ASN A 561 28.38 -0.17 28.71
C ASN A 561 29.80 0.46 28.77
N MET A 562 30.60 0.26 27.72
CA MET A 562 31.92 0.89 27.59
C MET A 562 31.79 2.38 27.31
N VAL A 563 30.87 2.77 26.43
CA VAL A 563 30.56 4.16 26.12
C VAL A 563 29.97 4.88 27.35
N SER A 564 29.15 4.19 28.16
CA SER A 564 28.61 4.69 29.44
C SER A 564 29.63 4.70 30.60
N LYS A 565 30.94 4.54 30.33
CA LYS A 565 32.05 4.60 31.32
C LYS A 565 32.02 3.55 32.44
N ALA A 566 31.19 2.51 32.34
CA ALA A 566 30.91 1.57 33.43
C ALA A 566 31.79 0.30 33.46
N ASN A 567 32.71 0.12 32.51
CA ASN A 567 33.38 -1.17 32.25
C ASN A 567 34.91 -1.17 32.35
N ASN A 568 35.50 -2.35 32.58
CA ASN A 568 36.95 -2.60 32.49
C ASN A 568 37.54 -2.28 31.10
N PHE A 569 36.75 -2.44 30.03
CA PHE A 569 37.14 -2.06 28.67
C PHE A 569 37.38 -0.55 28.53
N TYR A 570 36.56 0.28 29.19
CA TYR A 570 36.74 1.73 29.23
C TYR A 570 38.05 2.09 29.93
N LYS A 571 38.33 1.47 31.07
CA LYS A 571 39.61 1.66 31.80
C LYS A 571 40.82 1.27 30.94
N ALA A 572 40.72 0.19 30.15
CA ALA A 572 41.78 -0.24 29.24
C ALA A 572 42.01 0.76 28.09
N LEU A 573 40.94 1.33 27.52
CA LEU A 573 41.02 2.39 26.50
C LEU A 573 41.64 3.66 27.07
N VAL A 574 41.18 4.11 28.24
CA VAL A 574 41.72 5.30 28.91
C VAL A 574 43.21 5.14 29.22
N LYS A 575 43.64 3.96 29.66
CA LYS A 575 45.07 3.68 29.91
C LYS A 575 45.93 3.79 28.65
N LYS A 576 45.37 3.51 27.47
CA LYS A 576 46.10 3.47 26.19
C LYS A 576 46.04 4.79 25.42
N ASN A 577 44.85 5.37 25.30
CA ASN A 577 44.59 6.53 24.45
C ASN A 577 44.53 7.86 25.25
N GLY A 578 44.35 7.78 26.57
CA GLY A 578 44.19 8.92 27.46
C GLY A 578 42.74 9.09 27.95
N GLU A 579 42.59 9.91 29.00
CA GLU A 579 41.30 10.17 29.67
C GLU A 579 40.44 11.23 28.95
N ILE A 580 41.07 12.10 28.16
CA ILE A 580 40.42 13.23 27.48
C ILE A 580 39.63 12.78 26.25
N ASP A 581 40.21 11.91 25.42
CA ASP A 581 39.51 11.23 24.32
C ASP A 581 39.89 9.73 24.34
N PRO A 582 39.03 8.88 24.94
CA PRO A 582 39.23 7.44 24.97
C PRO A 582 39.27 6.77 23.59
N LEU A 583 38.72 7.43 22.55
CA LEU A 583 38.65 6.92 21.17
C LEU A 583 39.71 7.52 20.25
N ARG A 584 40.65 8.31 20.77
CA ARG A 584 41.78 8.83 20.00
C ARG A 584 42.56 7.70 19.32
N LYS A 585 42.95 7.89 18.05
CA LYS A 585 43.63 6.90 17.21
C LYS A 585 43.00 5.50 17.30
N THR A 586 41.68 5.44 17.17
CA THR A 586 40.94 4.17 17.24
C THR A 586 40.21 3.92 15.93
N LEU A 587 40.38 2.71 15.37
CA LEU A 587 39.53 2.21 14.29
C LEU A 587 38.38 1.42 14.91
N LEU A 588 37.16 1.94 14.77
CA LEU A 588 35.94 1.30 15.23
C LEU A 588 35.25 0.59 14.07
N ILE A 589 35.24 -0.74 14.11
CA ILE A 589 34.59 -1.60 13.13
C ILE A 589 33.27 -2.09 13.73
N ILE A 590 32.16 -1.77 13.08
CA ILE A 590 30.82 -2.22 13.49
C ILE A 590 30.27 -3.15 12.41
N ASP A 591 30.15 -4.42 12.76
CA ASP A 591 29.61 -5.47 11.92
C ASP A 591 28.10 -5.63 12.14
N GLU A 592 27.33 -5.78 11.07
CA GLU A 592 25.85 -5.70 11.06
C GLU A 592 25.31 -4.32 11.53
N ALA A 593 25.91 -3.25 10.99
CA ALA A 593 25.63 -1.86 11.38
C ALA A 593 24.14 -1.47 11.31
N HIS A 594 23.32 -2.14 10.49
CA HIS A 594 21.88 -1.90 10.43
C HIS A 594 21.14 -2.17 11.76
N LYS A 595 21.76 -2.92 12.69
CA LYS A 595 21.23 -3.15 14.04
C LYS A 595 21.37 -1.96 14.99
N LEU A 596 22.12 -0.92 14.61
CA LEU A 596 22.23 0.31 15.39
C LEU A 596 20.88 1.05 15.46
N TYR A 597 20.16 1.09 14.34
CA TYR A 597 18.88 1.82 14.22
C TYR A 597 17.67 0.89 13.99
N GLY A 598 17.87 -0.35 13.52
CA GLY A 598 16.79 -1.32 13.31
C GLY A 598 16.19 -1.87 14.61
N GLY A 599 15.03 -1.36 15.01
CA GLY A 599 14.40 -1.63 16.32
C GLY A 599 13.73 -3.01 16.50
N GLY A 600 13.52 -3.80 15.44
CA GLY A 600 12.68 -5.01 15.51
C GLY A 600 13.31 -6.28 16.08
N ASP A 601 14.64 -6.43 16.00
CA ASP A 601 15.29 -7.76 16.13
C ASP A 601 16.15 -7.97 17.38
N LEU A 602 16.53 -6.89 18.06
CA LEU A 602 17.31 -6.97 19.29
C LEU A 602 16.35 -7.02 20.49
N SER A 603 16.61 -7.91 21.43
CA SER A 603 15.92 -7.88 22.72
C SER A 603 16.11 -6.50 23.38
N SER A 604 15.13 -6.03 24.17
CA SER A 604 15.23 -4.76 24.90
C SER A 604 16.50 -4.62 25.76
N ILE A 605 17.14 -5.76 26.09
CA ILE A 605 18.36 -5.87 26.89
C ILE A 605 19.64 -5.74 26.04
N GLU A 606 19.57 -5.91 24.71
CA GLU A 606 20.71 -5.85 23.78
C GLU A 606 20.75 -4.56 22.94
N ARG A 607 19.73 -3.69 23.05
CA ARG A 607 19.71 -2.41 22.33
C ARG A 607 20.81 -1.47 22.85
N PRO A 608 21.71 -0.98 21.99
CA PRO A 608 22.75 -0.05 22.40
C PRO A 608 22.16 1.34 22.72
N ASP A 609 22.77 2.05 23.65
CA ASP A 609 22.51 3.47 23.88
C ASP A 609 23.12 4.29 22.73
N MET A 610 22.29 4.57 21.72
CA MET A 610 22.70 5.27 20.51
C MET A 610 23.05 6.73 20.77
N ASN A 611 22.40 7.38 21.73
CA ASN A 611 22.69 8.76 22.07
C ASN A 611 24.09 8.87 22.70
N ALA A 612 24.42 7.98 23.63
CA ALA A 612 25.76 7.92 24.21
C ALA A 612 26.83 7.62 23.14
N LEU A 613 26.56 6.69 22.22
CA LEU A 613 27.47 6.33 21.13
C LEU A 613 27.73 7.50 20.18
N GLN A 614 26.67 8.15 19.69
CA GLN A 614 26.79 9.29 18.79
C GLN A 614 27.57 10.41 19.47
N ASN A 615 27.26 10.72 20.74
CA ASN A 615 27.98 11.74 21.49
C ASN A 615 29.47 11.43 21.65
N ALA A 616 29.84 10.18 21.94
CA ALA A 616 31.25 9.79 22.07
C ALA A 616 32.03 9.89 20.75
N ILE A 617 31.41 9.49 19.63
CA ILE A 617 32.02 9.59 18.29
C ILE A 617 32.21 11.06 17.90
N GLN A 618 31.16 11.87 18.06
CA GLN A 618 31.21 13.29 17.68
C GLN A 618 32.20 14.08 18.57
N GLN A 619 32.28 13.78 19.87
CA GLN A 619 33.32 14.35 20.75
C GLN A 619 34.73 14.03 20.24
N SER A 620 34.98 12.79 19.81
CA SER A 620 36.29 12.43 19.25
C SER A 620 36.60 13.20 17.96
N TYR A 621 35.62 13.41 17.09
CA TYR A 621 35.80 14.23 15.87
C TYR A 621 36.16 15.68 16.19
N GLU A 622 35.51 16.29 17.19
CA GLU A 622 35.77 17.67 17.61
C GLU A 622 37.10 17.85 18.36
N ILE A 623 37.44 16.92 19.27
CA ILE A 623 38.62 17.03 20.14
C ILE A 623 39.89 16.62 19.39
N SER A 624 39.88 15.44 18.77
CA SER A 624 41.09 14.81 18.23
C SER A 624 41.32 15.09 16.74
N GLY A 625 40.34 15.69 16.05
CA GLY A 625 40.48 16.15 14.67
C GLY A 625 41.01 15.06 13.73
N HIS A 626 42.25 15.20 13.24
CA HIS A 626 42.89 14.19 12.39
C HIS A 626 43.05 12.83 13.08
N ASN A 627 43.41 12.83 14.37
CA ASN A 627 43.63 11.63 15.17
C ASN A 627 42.34 11.13 15.84
N SER A 628 41.17 11.60 15.39
CA SER A 628 39.88 11.13 15.89
C SER A 628 39.66 9.65 15.58
N VAL A 629 38.61 9.10 16.17
CA VAL A 629 38.09 7.79 15.78
C VAL A 629 37.86 7.72 14.26
N ARG A 630 38.11 6.55 13.68
CA ARG A 630 37.77 6.21 12.29
C ARG A 630 36.72 5.11 12.31
N LEU A 631 35.64 5.27 11.54
CA LEU A 631 34.49 4.38 11.59
C LEU A 631 34.39 3.51 10.32
N LEU A 632 34.34 2.19 10.48
CA LEU A 632 34.06 1.26 9.38
C LEU A 632 32.76 0.50 9.70
N LEU A 633 31.69 0.86 9.01
CA LEU A 633 30.37 0.24 9.16
C LEU A 633 30.20 -0.85 8.10
N MET A 634 29.74 -2.03 8.49
CA MET A 634 29.52 -3.14 7.56
C MET A 634 28.08 -3.64 7.62
N THR A 635 27.41 -3.72 6.48
CA THR A 635 26.05 -4.26 6.40
C THR A 635 25.70 -4.71 4.98
N ALA A 636 24.88 -5.76 4.87
CA ALA A 636 24.27 -6.16 3.59
C ALA A 636 22.90 -5.51 3.34
N THR A 637 22.26 -4.99 4.39
CA THR A 637 20.91 -4.42 4.36
C THR A 637 20.88 -3.17 5.25
N PRO A 638 21.40 -2.02 4.79
CA PRO A 638 21.47 -0.80 5.60
C PRO A 638 20.09 -0.22 5.94
N ILE A 639 19.06 -0.57 5.16
CA ILE A 639 17.67 -0.19 5.39
C ILE A 639 16.92 -1.43 5.88
N THR A 640 16.32 -1.37 7.07
CA THR A 640 15.47 -2.46 7.60
C THR A 640 14.00 -2.09 7.55
N GLN A 641 13.57 -1.10 8.33
CA GLN A 641 12.17 -0.69 8.42
C GLN A 641 11.95 0.70 7.83
N ASN A 642 12.88 1.62 8.08
CA ASN A 642 12.79 3.01 7.62
C ASN A 642 13.97 3.38 6.71
N PRO A 643 13.73 3.98 5.52
CA PRO A 643 14.81 4.45 4.65
C PRO A 643 15.77 5.45 5.31
N MET A 644 15.33 6.21 6.31
CA MET A 644 16.17 7.16 7.04
C MET A 644 17.29 6.49 7.87
N GLU A 645 17.19 5.19 8.16
CA GLU A 645 18.25 4.43 8.84
C GLU A 645 19.58 4.50 8.08
N LEU A 646 19.56 4.41 6.75
CA LEU A 646 20.76 4.52 5.92
C LEU A 646 21.39 5.91 6.05
N ILE A 647 20.58 6.97 6.10
CA ILE A 647 21.05 8.34 6.28
C ILE A 647 21.69 8.51 7.65
N GLN A 648 21.06 7.96 8.70
CA GLN A 648 21.62 7.97 10.05
C GLN A 648 22.96 7.22 10.12
N LEU A 649 23.08 6.07 9.47
CA LEU A 649 24.35 5.33 9.39
C LEU A 649 25.45 6.13 8.69
N ILE A 650 25.14 6.80 7.57
CA ILE A 650 26.10 7.65 6.87
C ILE A 650 26.49 8.84 7.74
N ASN A 651 25.54 9.46 8.45
CA ASN A 651 25.81 10.59 9.35
C ASN A 651 26.78 10.24 10.49
N LEU A 652 26.81 9.01 10.99
CA LEU A 652 27.80 8.57 11.99
C LEU A 652 29.24 8.64 11.46
N THR A 653 29.44 8.49 10.15
CA THR A 653 30.75 8.56 9.51
C THR A 653 31.22 10.01 9.26
N LYS A 654 30.41 11.01 9.65
CA LYS A 654 30.62 12.43 9.36
C LYS A 654 30.60 13.30 10.61
N PRO A 655 31.38 14.40 10.62
CA PRO A 655 31.24 15.47 11.61
C PRO A 655 29.87 16.17 11.50
N LEU A 656 29.39 16.73 12.62
CA LEU A 656 28.08 17.41 12.72
C LEU A 656 27.81 18.43 11.60
N THR A 657 28.84 19.16 11.13
CA THR A 657 28.70 20.20 10.09
C THR A 657 28.28 19.66 8.72
N TYR A 658 28.57 18.40 8.41
CA TYR A 658 28.32 17.78 7.10
C TYR A 658 27.21 16.72 7.13
N GLN A 659 26.46 16.64 8.24
CA GLN A 659 25.37 15.68 8.40
C GLN A 659 24.13 16.09 7.63
N MET A 660 23.44 15.09 7.08
CA MET A 660 22.15 15.26 6.41
C MET A 660 21.02 15.26 7.44
N PRO A 661 19.85 15.85 7.12
CA PRO A 661 18.66 15.77 7.96
C PRO A 661 18.30 14.33 8.31
N GLN A 662 18.00 14.06 9.59
CA GLN A 662 17.63 12.72 10.07
C GLN A 662 16.12 12.45 9.98
N GLY A 663 15.29 13.50 10.00
CA GLY A 663 13.84 13.42 9.87
C GLY A 663 13.40 13.36 8.42
N PHE A 664 12.36 12.56 8.12
CA PHE A 664 11.89 12.38 6.74
C PHE A 664 11.30 13.66 6.16
N GLU A 665 10.60 14.49 6.96
CA GLU A 665 9.96 15.70 6.43
C GLU A 665 10.97 16.82 6.12
N GLU A 666 12.02 16.96 6.92
CA GLU A 666 13.10 17.91 6.62
C GLU A 666 13.91 17.45 5.41
N PHE A 667 14.17 16.14 5.30
CA PHE A 667 14.82 15.56 4.13
C PHE A 667 13.96 15.72 2.87
N SER A 668 12.66 15.43 2.94
CA SER A 668 11.76 15.51 1.80
C SER A 668 11.68 16.91 1.21
N ARG A 669 11.67 17.94 2.07
CA ARG A 669 11.65 19.35 1.64
C ARG A 669 12.88 19.79 0.86
N VAL A 670 14.04 19.18 1.10
CA VAL A 670 15.32 19.55 0.48
C VAL A 670 15.63 18.68 -0.72
N TYR A 671 15.32 17.38 -0.65
CA TYR A 671 15.82 16.38 -1.61
C TYR A 671 14.74 15.77 -2.50
N LEU A 672 13.46 15.80 -2.10
CA LEU A 672 12.39 15.01 -2.72
C LEU A 672 11.28 15.88 -3.33
N ASP A 673 10.51 15.27 -4.24
CA ASP A 673 9.29 15.81 -4.83
C ASP A 673 8.03 15.43 -4.02
N GLU A 674 6.87 15.89 -4.47
CA GLU A 674 5.56 15.60 -3.84
C GLU A 674 5.21 14.11 -3.81
N TYR A 675 5.84 13.29 -4.65
CA TYR A 675 5.61 11.85 -4.77
C TYR A 675 6.65 10.99 -4.02
N GLY A 676 7.63 11.63 -3.37
CA GLY A 676 8.71 10.98 -2.64
C GLY A 676 9.88 10.51 -3.50
N ARG A 677 10.06 11.05 -4.71
CA ARG A 677 11.20 10.77 -5.60
C ARG A 677 12.23 11.88 -5.49
N PHE A 678 13.50 11.59 -5.79
CA PHE A 678 14.52 12.64 -5.82
C PHE A 678 14.23 13.67 -6.91
N THR A 679 14.37 14.95 -6.56
CA THR A 679 14.50 16.01 -7.56
C THR A 679 15.89 15.93 -8.21
N PRO A 680 16.09 16.40 -9.45
CA PRO A 680 17.41 16.35 -10.09
C PRO A 680 18.50 17.06 -9.28
N GLU A 681 18.18 18.22 -8.70
CA GLU A 681 19.08 18.98 -7.82
C GLU A 681 19.32 18.26 -6.49
N GLY A 682 18.26 17.69 -5.91
CA GLY A 682 18.34 16.90 -4.67
C GLY A 682 19.17 15.63 -4.84
N GLU A 683 19.05 14.92 -5.96
CA GLU A 683 19.86 13.73 -6.26
C GLU A 683 21.34 14.10 -6.33
N GLN A 684 21.70 15.21 -7.01
CA GLN A 684 23.09 15.67 -7.10
C GLN A 684 23.65 16.05 -5.72
N LEU A 685 22.91 16.84 -4.94
CA LEU A 685 23.31 17.23 -3.59
C LEU A 685 23.49 15.99 -2.68
N TYR A 686 22.60 15.02 -2.80
CA TYR A 686 22.71 13.76 -2.07
C TYR A 686 23.98 12.98 -2.48
N LEU A 687 24.27 12.88 -3.78
CA LEU A 687 25.47 12.20 -4.29
C LEU A 687 26.76 12.87 -3.80
N ASP A 688 26.80 14.21 -3.81
CA ASP A 688 27.94 14.98 -3.28
C ASP A 688 28.12 14.74 -1.78
N ASN A 689 27.00 14.70 -1.04
CA ASN A 689 27.05 14.40 0.39
C ASN A 689 27.60 13.00 0.68
N ILE A 690 27.25 11.97 -0.10
CA ILE A 690 27.70 10.59 0.17
C ILE A 690 29.07 10.24 -0.44
N ALA A 691 29.67 11.15 -1.20
CA ALA A 691 30.90 10.92 -1.95
C ALA A 691 32.03 10.35 -1.06
N GLY A 692 32.57 9.19 -1.44
CA GLY A 692 33.65 8.51 -0.74
C GLY A 692 33.25 7.75 0.53
N HIS A 693 32.05 8.00 1.09
CA HIS A 693 31.60 7.37 2.33
C HIS A 693 30.94 6.00 2.15
N VAL A 694 30.55 5.62 0.94
CA VAL A 694 29.87 4.34 0.68
C VAL A 694 30.62 3.53 -0.37
N SER A 695 30.89 2.26 -0.06
CA SER A 695 31.36 1.26 -1.03
C SER A 695 30.27 0.21 -1.21
N TYR A 696 29.96 -0.12 -2.47
CA TYR A 696 28.88 -1.05 -2.82
C TYR A 696 29.37 -2.24 -3.63
N LEU A 697 29.08 -3.44 -3.13
CA LEU A 697 29.42 -4.69 -3.81
C LEU A 697 28.30 -5.73 -3.69
N ASN A 698 27.65 -6.02 -4.81
CA ASN A 698 26.72 -7.13 -4.93
C ASN A 698 27.31 -8.30 -5.73
N ARG A 699 27.52 -9.43 -5.06
CA ARG A 699 27.99 -10.69 -5.66
C ARG A 699 26.92 -11.77 -5.70
N GLU A 700 25.72 -11.52 -5.17
CA GLU A 700 24.62 -12.50 -5.16
C GLU A 700 24.19 -12.90 -6.59
N ARG A 701 24.44 -12.04 -7.59
CA ARG A 701 24.22 -12.33 -9.01
C ARG A 701 25.32 -13.12 -9.70
N ASP A 702 26.45 -13.39 -9.02
CA ASP A 702 27.55 -14.17 -9.59
C ASP A 702 27.22 -15.67 -9.52
N ALA A 703 26.59 -16.18 -10.59
CA ALA A 703 26.11 -17.55 -10.70
C ALA A 703 27.20 -18.63 -10.63
N ARG A 704 28.48 -18.23 -10.72
CA ARG A 704 29.66 -19.12 -10.65
C ARG A 704 30.00 -19.57 -9.24
N GLN A 705 29.60 -18.77 -8.25
CA GLN A 705 29.89 -19.00 -6.83
C GLN A 705 28.64 -18.98 -5.96
N PHE A 706 27.57 -18.34 -6.41
CA PHE A 706 26.33 -18.21 -5.64
C PHE A 706 25.16 -18.81 -6.40
N ALA A 707 24.26 -19.45 -5.67
CA ALA A 707 23.00 -19.89 -6.22
C ALA A 707 22.11 -18.70 -6.62
N GLN A 708 21.41 -18.84 -7.74
CA GLN A 708 20.59 -17.78 -8.33
C GLN A 708 19.12 -17.96 -7.93
N PRO A 709 18.55 -17.07 -7.10
CA PRO A 709 17.17 -17.20 -6.64
C PRO A 709 16.17 -16.89 -7.75
N ILE A 710 15.28 -17.84 -8.05
CA ILE A 710 14.15 -17.71 -8.96
C ILE A 710 12.88 -17.61 -8.12
N VAL A 711 12.39 -16.39 -7.92
CA VAL A 711 11.21 -16.10 -7.08
C VAL A 711 9.92 -16.35 -7.85
N LYS A 712 9.03 -17.16 -7.28
CA LYS A 712 7.69 -17.50 -7.80
C LYS A 712 6.65 -17.24 -6.72
N TYR A 713 5.66 -16.41 -7.03
CA TYR A 713 4.51 -16.17 -6.16
C TYR A 713 3.47 -17.27 -6.36
N VAL A 714 3.03 -17.90 -5.27
CA VAL A 714 2.01 -18.94 -5.24
C VAL A 714 0.78 -18.36 -4.56
N LYS A 715 -0.24 -18.03 -5.36
CA LYS A 715 -1.51 -17.50 -4.86
C LYS A 715 -2.48 -18.65 -4.55
N THR A 716 -3.20 -18.53 -3.43
CA THR A 716 -4.24 -19.49 -3.01
C THR A 716 -5.54 -18.75 -2.73
N SER A 717 -6.69 -19.29 -3.14
CA SER A 717 -7.97 -18.67 -2.85
C SER A 717 -8.28 -18.63 -1.35
N LEU A 718 -8.91 -17.53 -0.89
CA LEU A 718 -9.38 -17.36 0.49
C LEU A 718 -10.48 -18.39 0.87
N ILE A 719 -11.31 -18.78 -0.09
CA ILE A 719 -12.33 -19.80 0.06
C ILE A 719 -12.29 -20.71 -1.18
N GLU A 720 -12.40 -22.02 -0.98
CA GLU A 720 -12.43 -22.99 -2.09
C GLU A 720 -13.82 -23.02 -2.75
N ASN A 721 -14.89 -22.91 -1.97
CA ASN A 721 -16.26 -22.87 -2.47
C ASN A 721 -17.01 -21.62 -1.97
N VAL A 722 -17.39 -20.74 -2.90
CA VAL A 722 -18.09 -19.48 -2.58
C VAL A 722 -19.52 -19.75 -2.09
N ASP A 723 -20.10 -20.89 -2.45
CA ASP A 723 -21.46 -21.29 -2.07
C ASP A 723 -21.63 -21.42 -0.55
N ASP A 724 -20.58 -21.80 0.17
CA ASP A 724 -20.64 -21.94 1.63
C ASP A 724 -20.74 -20.56 2.31
N ALA A 725 -20.13 -19.52 1.72
CA ALA A 725 -20.35 -18.15 2.17
C ALA A 725 -21.78 -17.68 1.87
N MET A 726 -22.41 -18.12 0.77
CA MET A 726 -23.82 -17.82 0.49
C MET A 726 -24.77 -18.51 1.46
N LYS A 727 -24.46 -19.74 1.90
CA LYS A 727 -25.32 -20.53 2.82
C LYS A 727 -25.32 -20.01 4.25
N PHE A 728 -24.17 -19.52 4.74
CA PHE A 728 -23.98 -19.23 6.18
C PHE A 728 -23.64 -17.77 6.51
N ASP A 729 -23.34 -16.91 5.53
CA ASP A 729 -23.01 -15.50 5.79
C ASP A 729 -24.09 -14.51 5.35
N ARG A 730 -24.91 -14.11 6.33
CA ARG A 730 -25.95 -13.07 6.16
C ARG A 730 -25.41 -11.73 5.64
N ALA A 731 -24.18 -11.34 5.98
CA ALA A 731 -23.60 -10.07 5.56
C ALA A 731 -23.13 -10.12 4.10
N TYR A 732 -22.60 -11.26 3.67
CA TYR A 732 -22.19 -11.50 2.29
C TYR A 732 -23.40 -11.51 1.35
N VAL A 733 -24.44 -12.30 1.69
CA VAL A 733 -25.69 -12.39 0.92
C VAL A 733 -26.36 -11.02 0.78
N ARG A 734 -26.45 -10.26 1.88
CA ARG A 734 -27.03 -8.90 1.82
C ARG A 734 -26.29 -8.00 0.84
N ALA A 735 -24.97 -8.02 0.86
CA ALA A 735 -24.18 -7.11 0.06
C ALA A 735 -24.15 -7.45 -1.43
N ILE A 736 -24.12 -8.74 -1.80
CA ILE A 736 -24.28 -9.15 -3.21
C ILE A 736 -25.64 -8.72 -3.73
N MET A 737 -26.71 -9.05 -3.00
CA MET A 737 -28.08 -8.70 -3.39
C MET A 737 -28.27 -7.18 -3.45
N ASP A 738 -27.63 -6.41 -2.55
CA ASP A 738 -27.68 -4.95 -2.59
C ASP A 738 -26.92 -4.36 -3.78
N SER A 739 -25.81 -4.99 -4.23
CA SER A 739 -25.11 -4.63 -5.46
C SER A 739 -25.99 -4.86 -6.69
N GLU A 740 -26.57 -6.05 -6.81
CA GLU A 740 -27.44 -6.38 -7.94
C GLU A 740 -28.71 -5.51 -7.99
N ILE A 741 -29.28 -5.17 -6.83
CA ILE A 741 -30.39 -4.22 -6.74
C ILE A 741 -29.93 -2.81 -7.15
N GLY A 742 -28.67 -2.45 -6.86
CA GLY A 742 -28.05 -1.21 -7.31
C GLY A 742 -27.96 -1.13 -8.84
N ASP A 743 -27.52 -2.20 -9.48
CA ASP A 743 -27.41 -2.28 -10.95
C ASP A 743 -28.78 -2.20 -11.63
N LEU A 744 -29.79 -2.90 -11.10
CA LEU A 744 -31.17 -2.82 -11.59
C LEU A 744 -31.78 -1.43 -11.37
N LYS A 745 -31.46 -0.74 -10.27
CA LYS A 745 -31.89 0.65 -10.06
C LYS A 745 -31.26 1.59 -11.09
N LYS A 746 -29.99 1.37 -11.42
CA LYS A 746 -29.30 2.15 -12.45
C LYS A 746 -29.94 1.94 -13.82
N GLN A 747 -30.30 0.71 -14.17
CA GLN A 747 -31.07 0.42 -15.40
C GLN A 747 -32.45 1.09 -15.39
N ILE A 748 -33.13 1.15 -14.25
CA ILE A 748 -34.39 1.91 -14.12
C ILE A 748 -34.16 3.41 -14.31
N ASP A 749 -33.08 3.97 -13.77
CA ASP A 749 -32.74 5.38 -13.94
C ASP A 749 -32.40 5.69 -15.41
N ASP A 750 -31.69 4.78 -16.08
CA ASP A 750 -31.36 4.87 -17.51
C ASP A 750 -32.60 4.74 -18.41
N GLU A 751 -33.53 3.82 -18.12
CA GLU A 751 -34.82 3.70 -18.85
C GLU A 751 -35.76 4.87 -18.55
N ASN A 752 -35.77 5.40 -17.32
CA ASN A 752 -36.51 6.62 -17.00
C ASN A 752 -35.93 7.84 -17.73
N ALA A 753 -34.62 7.89 -17.98
CA ALA A 753 -34.00 8.94 -18.76
C ALA A 753 -34.41 8.93 -20.24
N LYS A 754 -34.86 7.78 -20.79
CA LYS A 754 -35.45 7.70 -22.14
C LYS A 754 -36.85 8.33 -22.21
N ILE A 755 -37.54 8.48 -21.07
CA ILE A 755 -38.81 9.20 -20.99
C ILE A 755 -38.53 10.67 -20.66
N ASP A 756 -38.36 11.51 -21.67
CA ASP A 756 -38.31 12.96 -21.49
C ASP A 756 -39.62 13.51 -20.88
N ASP A 757 -39.52 14.59 -20.11
CA ASP A 757 -40.68 15.29 -19.51
C ASP A 757 -41.71 15.75 -20.56
N GLU A 758 -41.32 15.86 -21.84
CA GLU A 758 -42.19 16.17 -22.98
C GLU A 758 -43.24 15.08 -23.28
N PHE A 759 -42.90 13.81 -23.07
CA PHE A 759 -43.82 12.68 -23.29
C PHE A 759 -44.97 12.61 -22.27
N ARG A 760 -44.77 13.19 -21.08
CA ARG A 760 -45.79 13.22 -20.01
C ARG A 760 -46.87 14.28 -20.25
N GLU A 761 -46.59 15.28 -21.09
CA GLU A 761 -47.49 16.42 -21.38
C GLU A 761 -47.98 16.48 -22.84
N ILE A 762 -48.08 15.35 -23.53
CA ILE A 762 -48.64 15.28 -24.89
C ILE A 762 -50.16 15.55 -24.86
N LYS A 763 -50.55 16.78 -25.20
CA LYS A 763 -51.95 17.18 -25.40
C LYS A 763 -52.18 17.55 -26.88
N PRO A 764 -53.38 17.29 -27.44
CA PRO A 764 -53.70 17.65 -28.82
C PRO A 764 -53.43 19.14 -29.16
N ALA A 765 -53.55 20.02 -28.16
CA ALA A 765 -53.34 21.46 -28.29
C ALA A 765 -51.89 21.85 -28.70
N LYS A 766 -50.89 21.01 -28.43
CA LYS A 766 -49.50 21.29 -28.87
C LYS A 766 -49.28 21.10 -30.38
N PHE A 767 -50.19 20.40 -31.06
CA PHE A 767 -50.12 20.16 -32.51
C PHE A 767 -51.10 21.04 -33.30
N ASP A 768 -51.63 22.09 -32.68
CA ASP A 768 -52.61 22.98 -33.30
C ASP A 768 -52.02 23.78 -34.48
N PHE A 769 -50.70 23.93 -34.58
CA PHE A 769 -50.01 24.55 -35.74
C PHE A 769 -50.28 23.81 -37.07
N LEU A 770 -50.64 22.52 -37.03
CA LEU A 770 -51.01 21.77 -38.23
C LEU A 770 -52.38 22.22 -38.78
N LYS A 771 -53.18 22.98 -38.02
CA LYS A 771 -54.44 23.57 -38.48
C LYS A 771 -54.23 24.80 -39.36
N ASP A 772 -53.10 25.49 -39.23
CA ASP A 772 -52.78 26.69 -40.02
C ASP A 772 -52.65 26.33 -41.52
N LYS A 773 -52.33 25.07 -41.85
CA LYS A 773 -52.37 24.54 -43.24
C LYS A 773 -53.76 24.58 -43.88
N CYS A 774 -54.82 24.73 -43.09
CA CYS A 774 -56.20 24.84 -43.58
C CYS A 774 -56.65 26.27 -43.87
N ASP A 775 -55.83 27.29 -43.61
CA ASP A 775 -56.24 28.70 -43.68
C ASP A 775 -56.60 29.18 -45.10
N ASN A 776 -56.09 28.49 -46.13
CA ASN A 776 -56.34 28.82 -47.54
C ASN A 776 -57.67 28.25 -48.10
N PHE A 777 -58.45 27.51 -47.30
CA PHE A 777 -59.71 26.90 -47.74
C PHE A 777 -60.92 27.62 -47.13
N GLU A 778 -61.93 27.96 -47.92
CA GLU A 778 -63.17 28.59 -47.44
C GLU A 778 -64.41 27.69 -47.58
N GLY A 779 -65.35 27.78 -46.64
CA GLY A 779 -66.64 27.08 -46.71
C GLY A 779 -66.60 25.57 -46.37
N LYS A 780 -67.12 24.72 -47.27
CA LYS A 780 -67.30 23.27 -47.02
C LYS A 780 -65.95 22.52 -46.97
N ALA A 781 -64.98 22.99 -47.75
CA ALA A 781 -63.60 22.52 -47.82
C ALA A 781 -62.84 22.70 -46.49
N LEU A 782 -63.03 23.85 -45.84
CA LEU A 782 -62.42 24.15 -44.55
C LEU A 782 -62.84 23.15 -43.46
N ARG A 783 -64.09 22.68 -43.49
CA ARG A 783 -64.59 21.70 -42.52
C ARG A 783 -63.99 20.32 -42.72
N GLU A 784 -63.74 19.91 -43.97
CA GLU A 784 -63.10 18.63 -44.27
C GLU A 784 -61.59 18.67 -44.01
N CYS A 785 -60.90 19.75 -44.38
CA CYS A 785 -59.50 19.99 -44.03
C CYS A 785 -59.27 19.91 -42.51
N ASN A 786 -60.11 20.62 -41.72
CA ASN A 786 -60.05 20.57 -40.26
C ASN A 786 -60.33 19.17 -39.69
N LYS A 787 -61.14 18.34 -40.37
CA LYS A 787 -61.45 16.97 -39.95
C LYS A 787 -60.27 16.04 -40.20
N ILE A 788 -59.61 16.18 -41.34
CA ILE A 788 -58.40 15.43 -41.72
C ILE A 788 -57.26 15.75 -40.74
N VAL A 789 -56.97 17.04 -40.54
CA VAL A 789 -55.91 17.49 -39.63
C VAL A 789 -56.16 17.00 -38.20
N ARG A 790 -57.39 17.09 -37.68
CA ARG A 790 -57.73 16.58 -36.33
C ARG A 790 -57.58 15.07 -36.20
N THR A 791 -57.77 14.30 -37.27
CA THR A 791 -57.64 12.84 -37.25
C THR A 791 -56.17 12.43 -37.21
N ASN A 792 -55.33 13.07 -38.03
CA ASN A 792 -53.89 12.85 -38.03
C ASN A 792 -53.22 13.34 -36.73
N ILE A 793 -53.67 14.45 -36.14
CA ILE A 793 -53.21 14.88 -34.80
C ILE A 793 -53.52 13.84 -33.71
N ARG A 794 -54.69 13.18 -33.77
CA ARG A 794 -55.02 12.11 -32.81
C ARG A 794 -54.11 10.89 -32.99
N ALA A 795 -53.83 10.51 -34.24
CA ALA A 795 -52.93 9.39 -34.54
C ALA A 795 -51.50 9.64 -34.02
N ILE A 796 -50.95 10.86 -34.18
CA ILE A 796 -49.65 11.25 -33.60
C ILE A 796 -49.64 11.06 -32.07
N VAL A 797 -50.71 11.52 -31.40
CA VAL A 797 -50.83 11.43 -29.94
C VAL A 797 -50.95 9.97 -29.48
N ASP A 798 -51.62 9.12 -30.24
CA ASP A 798 -51.82 7.71 -29.89
C ASP A 798 -50.55 6.88 -30.11
N ASP A 799 -49.80 7.11 -31.20
CA ASP A 799 -48.49 6.48 -31.45
C ASP A 799 -47.46 6.90 -30.39
N ALA A 800 -47.43 8.19 -30.02
CA ALA A 800 -46.54 8.67 -28.97
C ALA A 800 -46.91 8.09 -27.59
N LYS A 801 -48.20 7.88 -27.31
CA LYS A 801 -48.64 7.19 -26.07
C LYS A 801 -48.30 5.71 -26.08
N ALA A 802 -48.34 5.04 -27.22
CA ALA A 802 -47.95 3.64 -27.35
C ALA A 802 -46.46 3.44 -27.01
N ALA A 803 -45.57 4.26 -27.58
CA ALA A 803 -44.14 4.22 -27.26
C ALA A 803 -43.85 4.47 -25.76
N VAL A 804 -44.58 5.41 -25.13
CA VAL A 804 -44.46 5.66 -23.68
C VAL A 804 -44.98 4.49 -22.85
N LYS A 805 -45.99 3.78 -23.34
CA LYS A 805 -46.54 2.60 -22.69
C LYS A 805 -45.52 1.48 -22.68
N ASP A 806 -44.84 1.23 -23.80
CA ASP A 806 -43.81 0.18 -23.89
C ASP A 806 -42.65 0.41 -22.92
N VAL A 807 -42.18 1.66 -22.78
CA VAL A 807 -41.12 2.00 -21.81
C VAL A 807 -41.63 1.89 -20.36
N LYS A 808 -42.90 2.25 -20.09
CA LYS A 808 -43.51 2.05 -18.76
C LYS A 808 -43.65 0.58 -18.40
N ASP A 809 -44.03 -0.25 -19.37
CA ASP A 809 -44.16 -1.69 -19.20
C ASP A 809 -42.78 -2.32 -18.94
N ALA A 810 -41.72 -1.87 -19.63
CA ALA A 810 -40.33 -2.26 -19.35
C ALA A 810 -39.85 -1.83 -17.94
N ILE A 811 -40.19 -0.60 -17.50
CA ILE A 811 -39.90 -0.14 -16.12
C ILE A 811 -40.68 -0.96 -15.08
N GLN A 812 -41.91 -1.34 -15.39
CA GLN A 812 -42.74 -2.17 -14.52
C GLN A 812 -42.15 -3.57 -14.39
N GLU A 813 -41.68 -4.17 -15.48
CA GLU A 813 -40.97 -5.45 -15.47
C GLU A 813 -39.69 -5.39 -14.63
N LEU A 814 -38.87 -4.33 -14.78
CA LEU A 814 -37.68 -4.12 -13.94
C LEU A 814 -38.03 -3.93 -12.46
N LYS A 815 -39.14 -3.25 -12.14
CA LYS A 815 -39.62 -3.12 -10.75
C LYS A 815 -40.10 -4.45 -10.17
N GLU A 816 -40.74 -5.29 -10.98
CA GLU A 816 -41.13 -6.65 -10.60
C GLU A 816 -39.91 -7.53 -10.36
N GLN A 817 -38.87 -7.44 -11.21
CA GLN A 817 -37.59 -8.10 -10.96
C GLN A 817 -36.92 -7.64 -9.66
N ILE A 818 -36.96 -6.33 -9.33
CA ILE A 818 -36.50 -5.83 -8.02
C ILE A 818 -37.36 -6.36 -6.87
N GLY A 819 -38.67 -6.45 -7.06
CA GLY A 819 -39.61 -7.05 -6.11
C GLY A 819 -39.26 -8.50 -5.82
N ALA A 820 -39.15 -9.32 -6.87
CA ALA A 820 -38.77 -10.72 -6.80
C ALA A 820 -37.38 -10.91 -6.16
N LYS A 821 -36.39 -10.09 -6.50
CA LYS A 821 -35.06 -10.14 -5.86
C LYS A 821 -35.08 -9.71 -4.39
N LYS A 822 -35.96 -8.80 -3.98
CA LYS A 822 -36.15 -8.45 -2.56
C LYS A 822 -36.84 -9.57 -1.78
N GLU A 823 -37.81 -10.24 -2.41
CA GLU A 823 -38.45 -11.45 -1.88
C GLU A 823 -37.40 -12.55 -1.68
N LEU A 824 -36.63 -12.86 -2.73
CA LEU A 824 -35.49 -13.80 -2.69
C LEU A 824 -34.48 -13.40 -1.62
N LYS A 825 -34.13 -12.11 -1.50
CA LYS A 825 -33.24 -11.63 -0.42
C LYS A 825 -33.79 -11.96 0.97
N ARG A 826 -35.10 -11.82 1.17
CA ARG A 826 -35.76 -12.15 2.44
C ARG A 826 -35.75 -13.67 2.66
N GLU A 827 -36.12 -14.45 1.65
CA GLU A 827 -36.08 -15.91 1.67
C GLU A 827 -34.67 -16.44 1.94
N PHE A 828 -33.65 -15.96 1.25
CA PHE A 828 -32.26 -16.38 1.47
C PHE A 828 -31.77 -15.98 2.87
N VAL A 829 -32.13 -14.79 3.37
CA VAL A 829 -31.74 -14.37 4.73
C VAL A 829 -32.47 -15.20 5.80
N GLU A 830 -33.72 -15.56 5.55
CA GLU A 830 -34.48 -16.49 6.40
C GLU A 830 -33.88 -17.90 6.31
N ASN A 831 -33.60 -18.42 5.12
CA ASN A 831 -32.94 -19.70 4.88
C ASN A 831 -31.55 -19.77 5.53
N VAL A 832 -30.74 -18.72 5.47
CA VAL A 832 -29.46 -18.66 6.21
C VAL A 832 -29.69 -18.80 7.71
N LYS A 833 -30.76 -18.19 8.25
CA LYS A 833 -31.11 -18.33 9.67
C LYS A 833 -31.57 -19.75 9.99
N THR A 834 -32.42 -20.33 9.14
CA THR A 834 -32.89 -21.72 9.27
C THR A 834 -31.73 -22.71 9.17
N ASN A 835 -30.78 -22.49 8.25
CA ASN A 835 -29.60 -23.31 8.03
C ASN A 835 -28.62 -23.21 9.21
N MET A 836 -28.49 -22.03 9.86
CA MET A 836 -27.73 -21.89 11.10
C MET A 836 -28.33 -22.70 12.26
N GLU A 837 -29.64 -22.91 12.27
CA GLU A 837 -30.38 -23.62 13.31
C GLU A 837 -30.49 -25.13 13.03
N THR A 838 -30.59 -25.55 11.77
CA THR A 838 -30.75 -26.96 11.35
C THR A 838 -29.43 -27.67 11.04
N ALA A 839 -28.43 -26.96 10.50
CA ALA A 839 -27.12 -27.52 10.14
C ALA A 839 -26.03 -27.01 11.11
N GLN A 840 -26.18 -27.34 12.40
CA GLN A 840 -25.32 -26.83 13.46
C GLN A 840 -23.86 -27.30 13.33
N GLU A 841 -23.62 -28.49 12.76
CA GLU A 841 -22.29 -29.03 12.47
C GLU A 841 -21.63 -28.30 11.29
N ASP A 842 -22.30 -28.17 10.15
CA ASP A 842 -21.78 -27.43 8.98
C ASP A 842 -21.49 -25.96 9.29
N TYR A 843 -22.32 -25.35 10.15
CA TYR A 843 -22.09 -23.98 10.62
C TYR A 843 -20.89 -23.87 11.58
N ALA A 844 -20.61 -24.91 12.37
CA ALA A 844 -19.41 -24.96 13.20
C ALA A 844 -18.15 -25.08 12.32
N ASP A 845 -18.20 -25.89 11.27
CA ASP A 845 -17.11 -26.00 10.29
C ASP A 845 -16.91 -24.69 9.52
N PHE A 846 -18.00 -24.01 9.13
CA PHE A 846 -17.92 -22.68 8.51
C PHE A 846 -17.27 -21.64 9.43
N LYS A 847 -17.58 -21.64 10.73
CA LYS A 847 -16.93 -20.74 11.71
C LYS A 847 -15.43 -20.98 11.87
N ASP A 848 -15.00 -22.19 11.60
CA ASP A 848 -13.61 -22.61 11.70
C ASP A 848 -12.84 -22.37 10.37
N THR A 849 -13.51 -21.88 9.32
CA THR A 849 -12.85 -21.48 8.05
C THR A 849 -11.96 -20.25 8.20
N MET A 850 -10.96 -20.16 7.31
CA MET A 850 -10.07 -19.00 7.20
C MET A 850 -10.84 -17.68 6.89
N TYR A 851 -11.84 -17.73 6.01
CA TYR A 851 -12.68 -16.58 5.66
C TYR A 851 -13.35 -15.96 6.90
N TYR A 852 -14.04 -16.77 7.69
CA TYR A 852 -14.76 -16.28 8.87
C TYR A 852 -13.81 -15.72 9.94
N ALA A 853 -12.62 -16.32 10.09
CA ALA A 853 -11.59 -15.82 11.01
C ALA A 853 -11.05 -14.44 10.60
N ILE A 854 -10.83 -14.20 9.30
CA ILE A 854 -10.35 -12.91 8.77
C ILE A 854 -11.43 -11.84 8.89
N LYS A 855 -12.70 -12.19 8.62
CA LYS A 855 -13.83 -11.28 8.82
C LYS A 855 -13.92 -10.78 10.26
N LYS A 856 -13.64 -11.65 11.26
CA LYS A 856 -13.58 -11.25 12.67
C LYS A 856 -12.46 -10.26 13.00
N CYS A 857 -11.39 -10.20 12.20
CA CYS A 857 -10.34 -9.19 12.35
C CYS A 857 -10.81 -7.79 11.91
N GLY A 858 -11.89 -7.68 11.13
CA GLY A 858 -12.47 -6.42 10.69
C GLY A 858 -13.55 -5.91 11.65
N LYS A 859 -13.37 -4.71 12.20
CA LYS A 859 -14.40 -3.99 12.97
C LYS A 859 -15.19 -3.08 12.04
N LYS A 860 -16.52 -3.20 12.11
CA LYS A 860 -17.46 -2.33 11.40
C LYS A 860 -17.66 -1.06 12.23
N ILE A 861 -17.29 0.10 11.70
CA ILE A 861 -17.55 1.39 12.37
C ILE A 861 -19.06 1.64 12.30
N ASN A 862 -19.72 1.66 13.46
CA ASN A 862 -21.17 1.95 13.55
C ASN A 862 -21.48 3.21 14.37
N ASN A 863 -20.57 3.66 15.25
CA ASN A 863 -20.80 4.76 16.21
C ASN A 863 -19.80 5.93 16.07
N MET A 864 -20.18 7.13 16.52
CA MET A 864 -19.34 8.34 16.45
C MET A 864 -18.08 8.31 17.34
N GLN A 865 -18.09 7.50 18.40
CA GLN A 865 -16.92 7.24 19.25
C GLN A 865 -15.88 6.41 18.48
N ASP A 866 -16.33 5.35 17.78
CA ASP A 866 -15.50 4.50 16.93
C ASP A 866 -14.93 5.29 15.74
N LEU A 867 -15.70 6.25 15.20
CA LEU A 867 -15.22 7.18 14.18
C LEU A 867 -14.18 8.16 14.74
N ARG A 868 -14.30 8.63 15.99
CA ARG A 868 -13.28 9.48 16.63
C ARG A 868 -11.99 8.71 16.89
N ASP A 869 -12.08 7.45 17.31
CA ASP A 869 -10.92 6.60 17.50
C ASP A 869 -10.29 6.23 16.15
N ALA A 870 -11.08 5.89 15.12
CA ALA A 870 -10.58 5.71 13.75
C ALA A 870 -10.02 7.00 13.11
N LEU A 871 -10.51 8.19 13.52
CA LEU A 871 -9.98 9.48 13.06
C LEU A 871 -8.66 9.87 13.74
N LYS A 872 -8.35 9.32 14.93
CA LYS A 872 -6.99 9.44 15.49
C LYS A 872 -6.00 8.69 14.60
N ASP A 873 -6.42 7.58 14.02
CA ASP A 873 -5.63 6.75 13.10
C ASP A 873 -5.68 7.26 11.65
N HIS A 874 -6.37 8.38 11.36
CA HIS A 874 -6.54 8.90 10.01
C HIS A 874 -5.19 9.43 9.45
N PRO A 875 -4.81 9.12 8.19
CA PRO A 875 -3.47 9.40 7.64
C PRO A 875 -3.03 10.86 7.77
N ALA A 876 -3.93 11.79 7.45
CA ALA A 876 -3.64 13.22 7.57
C ALA A 876 -3.44 13.71 9.02
N VAL A 877 -3.98 13.00 10.02
CA VAL A 877 -3.89 13.35 11.45
C VAL A 877 -2.64 12.73 12.06
N VAL A 878 -2.39 11.46 11.76
CA VAL A 878 -1.16 10.73 12.13
C VAL A 878 0.06 11.42 11.54
N GLU A 879 0.00 11.94 10.32
CA GLU A 879 1.12 12.68 9.72
C GLU A 879 1.43 13.97 10.50
N PHE A 880 0.42 14.68 10.98
CA PHE A 880 0.66 15.83 11.86
C PHE A 880 1.22 15.41 13.22
N ASP A 881 0.78 14.29 13.79
CA ASP A 881 1.35 13.76 15.03
C ASP A 881 2.81 13.31 14.87
N ARG A 882 3.14 12.68 13.74
CA ARG A 882 4.50 12.33 13.36
C ARG A 882 5.37 13.58 13.21
N GLN A 883 4.90 14.58 12.48
CA GLN A 883 5.62 15.85 12.33
C GLN A 883 5.85 16.54 13.69
N LEU A 884 4.86 16.49 14.59
CA LEU A 884 5.02 17.05 15.95
C LEU A 884 6.07 16.28 16.76
N ALA A 885 6.09 14.95 16.69
CA ALA A 885 7.10 14.12 17.33
C ALA A 885 8.50 14.38 16.75
N GLU A 886 8.63 14.53 15.42
CA GLU A 886 9.90 14.86 14.76
C GLU A 886 10.46 16.22 15.23
N PHE A 887 9.60 17.22 15.48
CA PHE A 887 10.06 18.49 16.04
C PHE A 887 10.53 18.36 17.50
N ASP A 888 9.87 17.54 18.30
CA ASP A 888 10.28 17.28 19.69
C ASP A 888 11.64 16.55 19.72
N ASP A 889 11.84 15.56 18.84
CA ASP A 889 13.11 14.88 18.64
C ASP A 889 14.21 15.84 18.15
N ALA A 890 13.90 16.73 17.20
CA ALA A 890 14.86 17.71 16.69
C ALA A 890 15.30 18.72 17.77
N ILE A 891 14.37 19.14 18.65
CA ILE A 891 14.69 19.99 19.80
C ILE A 891 15.62 19.25 20.76
N GLU A 892 15.33 17.98 21.04
CA GLU A 892 16.15 17.16 21.93
C GLU A 892 17.55 16.92 21.36
N GLN A 893 17.66 16.59 20.07
CA GLN A 893 18.94 16.44 19.37
C GLN A 893 19.74 17.74 19.36
N SER A 894 19.11 18.88 19.06
CA SER A 894 19.78 20.18 19.05
C SER A 894 20.33 20.53 20.44
N LYS A 895 19.57 20.23 21.50
CA LYS A 895 20.01 20.38 22.89
C LYS A 895 21.20 19.46 23.22
N GLN A 896 21.16 18.21 22.76
CA GLN A 896 22.26 17.26 22.94
C GLN A 896 23.53 17.69 22.20
N ASN A 897 23.42 18.14 20.95
CA ASN A 897 24.55 18.65 20.17
C ASN A 897 25.24 19.83 20.86
N LEU A 898 24.44 20.76 21.40
CA LEU A 898 24.97 21.88 22.19
C LEU A 898 25.70 21.38 23.44
N GLN A 899 25.13 20.43 24.18
CA GLN A 899 25.79 19.84 25.36
C GLN A 899 27.09 19.12 25.00
N THR A 900 27.10 18.36 23.91
CA THR A 900 28.27 17.62 23.43
C THR A 900 29.40 18.57 23.06
N THR A 901 29.08 19.62 22.30
CA THR A 901 30.02 20.69 21.94
C THR A 901 30.59 21.37 23.19
N LEU A 902 29.74 21.72 24.16
CA LEU A 902 30.14 22.31 25.44
C LEU A 902 31.07 21.39 26.26
N ILE A 903 30.76 20.10 26.31
CA ILE A 903 31.57 19.09 27.02
C ILE A 903 32.92 18.89 26.32
N ALA A 904 32.96 18.86 24.99
CA ALA A 904 34.20 18.76 24.21
C ALA A 904 35.13 19.96 24.50
N TYR A 905 34.58 21.19 24.53
CA TYR A 905 35.35 22.38 24.89
C TYR A 905 35.89 22.33 26.32
N LYS A 906 35.06 21.93 27.31
CA LYS A 906 35.51 21.75 28.70
C LYS A 906 36.64 20.73 28.79
N SER A 907 36.53 19.62 28.08
CA SER A 907 37.52 18.53 28.05
C SER A 907 38.83 18.99 27.39
N ARG A 908 38.78 19.76 26.30
CA ARG A 908 39.96 20.39 25.67
C ARG A 908 40.68 21.35 26.62
N MET A 909 39.93 22.16 27.36
CA MET A 909 40.49 23.07 28.38
C MET A 909 41.12 22.32 29.55
N GLU A 910 40.54 21.20 29.99
CA GLU A 910 41.15 20.32 30.98
C GLU A 910 42.41 19.64 30.46
N GLY A 911 42.44 19.25 29.19
CA GLY A 911 43.64 18.71 28.53
C GLY A 911 44.79 19.70 28.50
N LEU A 912 44.53 20.96 28.12
CA LEU A 912 45.53 22.04 28.14
C LEU A 912 46.05 22.31 29.58
N LYS A 913 45.18 22.24 30.59
CA LYS A 913 45.57 22.35 32.01
C LYS A 913 46.39 21.15 32.50
N LYS A 914 46.16 19.95 31.96
CA LYS A 914 46.92 18.74 32.32
C LYS A 914 48.30 18.75 31.68
N MET A 915 48.42 19.22 30.43
CA MET A 915 49.72 19.47 29.80
C MET A 915 50.58 20.42 30.64
N MET A 916 50.01 21.46 31.28
CA MET A 916 50.77 22.32 32.20
C MET A 916 51.40 21.61 33.42
N ARG A 917 50.97 20.39 33.75
CA ARG A 917 51.48 19.62 34.90
C ARG A 917 52.59 18.64 34.54
N GLU A 918 52.85 18.42 33.25
CA GLU A 918 53.98 17.62 32.76
C GLU A 918 55.23 18.52 32.63
N ASP A 919 56.44 17.94 32.66
CA ASP A 919 57.73 18.66 32.70
C ASP A 919 58.01 19.45 31.41
N LEU A 920 57.39 20.62 31.27
CA LEU A 920 57.59 21.57 30.16
C LEU A 920 58.51 22.73 30.56
N SER A 921 59.24 23.25 29.58
CA SER A 921 60.08 24.45 29.68
C SER A 921 59.24 25.71 29.98
N ASP A 922 59.84 26.72 30.62
CA ASP A 922 59.16 27.98 30.97
C ASP A 922 58.63 28.74 29.73
N LEU A 923 59.29 28.58 28.59
CA LEU A 923 58.83 29.13 27.30
C LEU A 923 57.55 28.43 26.83
N GLU A 924 57.48 27.12 26.94
CA GLU A 924 56.33 26.30 26.53
C GLU A 924 55.13 26.53 27.47
N LYS A 925 55.39 26.70 28.78
CA LYS A 925 54.36 27.09 29.76
C LYS A 925 53.78 28.47 29.46
N ASN A 926 54.58 29.42 28.98
CA ASN A 926 54.10 30.75 28.57
C ASN A 926 53.28 30.70 27.29
N VAL A 927 53.69 29.91 26.29
CA VAL A 927 52.92 29.66 25.06
C VAL A 927 51.57 29.00 25.40
N VAL A 928 51.56 27.98 26.26
CA VAL A 928 50.31 27.31 26.70
C VAL A 928 49.39 28.25 27.47
N ARG A 929 49.92 29.15 28.31
CA ARG A 929 49.13 30.20 29.00
C ARG A 929 48.52 31.21 28.02
N ALA A 930 49.28 31.64 27.01
CA ALA A 930 48.80 32.54 25.97
C ALA A 930 47.69 31.88 25.14
N VAL A 931 47.91 30.63 24.71
CA VAL A 931 46.91 29.80 24.01
C VAL A 931 45.67 29.59 24.88
N MET A 932 45.80 29.29 26.19
CA MET A 932 44.63 29.15 27.07
C MET A 932 43.85 30.45 27.28
N LYS A 933 44.51 31.61 27.29
CA LYS A 933 43.85 32.92 27.42
C LYS A 933 43.08 33.25 26.14
N ASP A 934 43.66 32.95 24.98
CA ASP A 934 43.02 33.15 23.68
C ASP A 934 41.89 32.15 23.43
N GLU A 935 42.11 30.87 23.74
CA GLU A 935 41.10 29.79 23.73
C GLU A 935 39.94 30.10 24.69
N ARG A 936 40.18 30.66 25.89
CA ARG A 936 39.09 31.09 26.80
C ARG A 936 38.24 32.21 26.22
N LYS A 937 38.88 33.18 25.55
CA LYS A 937 38.20 34.35 24.97
C LYS A 937 37.39 33.97 23.73
N THR A 938 37.98 33.16 22.86
CA THR A 938 37.31 32.58 21.68
C THR A 938 36.22 31.60 22.11
N ALA A 939 36.45 30.77 23.13
CA ALA A 939 35.44 29.85 23.67
C ALA A 939 34.24 30.61 24.22
N LYS A 940 34.42 31.66 25.03
CA LYS A 940 33.30 32.45 25.58
C LYS A 940 32.46 33.11 24.49
N ARG A 941 33.10 33.65 23.44
CA ARG A 941 32.41 34.21 22.28
C ARG A 941 31.63 33.14 21.52
N ARG A 942 32.30 32.03 21.16
CA ARG A 942 31.69 30.91 20.44
C ARG A 942 30.55 30.26 21.22
N THR A 943 30.66 30.12 22.55
CA THR A 943 29.57 29.56 23.37
C THR A 943 28.37 30.47 23.38
N THR A 944 28.55 31.77 23.59
CA THR A 944 27.43 32.72 23.52
C THR A 944 26.79 32.76 22.14
N GLU A 945 27.57 32.68 21.06
CA GLU A 945 27.06 32.58 19.68
C GLU A 945 26.29 31.27 19.43
N LEU A 946 26.83 30.13 19.89
CA LEU A 946 26.19 28.81 19.78
C LEU A 946 24.89 28.73 20.60
N GLU A 947 24.89 29.22 21.85
CA GLU A 947 23.70 29.27 22.71
C GLU A 947 22.62 30.19 22.12
N LYS A 948 23.02 31.33 21.56
CA LYS A 948 22.10 32.25 20.87
C LYS A 948 21.51 31.61 19.60
N SER A 949 22.35 31.01 18.76
CA SER A 949 21.91 30.31 17.55
C SER A 949 20.98 29.14 17.86
N HIS A 950 21.27 28.38 18.94
CA HIS A 950 20.40 27.31 19.44
C HIS A 950 19.04 27.85 19.91
N ALA A 951 19.03 28.92 20.71
CA ALA A 951 17.80 29.53 21.20
C ALA A 951 16.93 30.08 20.06
N GLU A 952 17.54 30.72 19.06
CA GLU A 952 16.86 31.18 17.84
C GLU A 952 16.29 30.02 17.03
N GLY A 953 17.05 28.93 16.87
CA GLY A 953 16.60 27.71 16.20
C GLY A 953 15.42 27.03 16.90
N VAL A 954 15.49 26.87 18.23
CA VAL A 954 14.40 26.29 19.04
C VAL A 954 13.15 27.17 19.02
N ALA A 955 13.31 28.50 19.02
CA ALA A 955 12.19 29.43 18.90
C ALA A 955 11.51 29.33 17.53
N ALA A 956 12.29 29.19 16.45
CA ALA A 956 11.77 28.98 15.09
C ALA A 956 11.00 27.65 14.98
N ILE A 957 11.53 26.55 15.51
CA ILE A 957 10.89 25.24 15.54
C ILE A 957 9.58 25.27 16.35
N ASN A 958 9.57 25.91 17.52
CA ASN A 958 8.34 26.03 18.33
C ASN A 958 7.26 26.87 17.64
N LYS A 959 7.65 27.88 16.85
CA LYS A 959 6.71 28.68 16.05
C LYS A 959 6.07 27.86 14.94
N THR A 960 6.83 27.02 14.23
CA THR A 960 6.30 26.10 13.21
C THR A 960 5.45 25.01 13.82
N ARG A 961 5.85 24.42 14.95
CA ARG A 961 5.07 23.44 15.74
C ARG A 961 3.66 23.96 16.05
N ARG A 962 3.54 25.16 16.61
CA ARG A 962 2.25 25.80 16.92
C ARG A 962 1.40 26.07 15.66
N SER A 963 2.04 26.36 14.53
CA SER A 963 1.35 26.55 13.25
C SER A 963 0.77 25.23 12.71
N ILE A 964 1.54 24.14 12.83
CA ILE A 964 1.13 22.80 12.40
C ILE A 964 0.03 22.25 13.29
N GLU A 965 0.09 22.46 14.60
CA GLU A 965 -0.98 22.07 15.52
C GLU A 965 -2.31 22.78 15.20
N LYS A 966 -2.25 24.08 14.88
CA LYS A 966 -3.40 24.83 14.37
C LYS A 966 -3.88 24.32 13.00
N LYS A 967 -2.97 23.90 12.11
CA LYS A 967 -3.32 23.29 10.82
C LYS A 967 -3.99 21.92 11.01
N LYS A 968 -3.51 21.09 11.95
CA LYS A 968 -4.11 19.80 12.33
C LYS A 968 -5.56 20.00 12.78
N GLN A 969 -5.78 20.91 13.73
CA GLN A 969 -7.13 21.25 14.20
C GLN A 969 -8.02 21.78 13.07
N LYS A 970 -7.51 22.71 12.25
CA LYS A 970 -8.23 23.23 11.08
C LYS A 970 -8.51 22.18 10.01
N LYS A 971 -7.63 21.20 9.79
CA LYS A 971 -7.81 20.11 8.82
C LYS A 971 -8.85 19.13 9.34
N ILE A 972 -8.82 18.76 10.62
CA ILE A 972 -9.87 17.96 11.26
C ILE A 972 -11.23 18.67 11.16
N MET A 973 -11.27 19.98 11.42
CA MET A 973 -12.47 20.79 11.25
C MET A 973 -12.91 20.90 9.79
N LYS A 974 -11.98 21.10 8.84
CA LYS A 974 -12.25 21.13 7.39
C LYS A 974 -12.70 19.79 6.85
N ILE A 975 -12.17 18.65 7.31
CA ILE A 975 -12.64 17.31 6.91
C ILE A 975 -14.08 17.11 7.41
N ARG A 976 -14.36 17.53 8.65
CA ARG A 976 -15.72 17.54 9.20
C ARG A 976 -16.66 18.53 8.48
N GLN A 977 -16.13 19.64 7.97
CA GLN A 977 -16.88 20.67 7.28
C GLN A 977 -17.10 20.32 5.80
N THR A 978 -16.11 19.77 5.11
CA THR A 978 -16.19 19.28 3.73
C THR A 978 -17.09 18.06 3.63
N MET A 979 -17.05 17.12 4.59
CA MET A 979 -18.09 16.08 4.65
C MET A 979 -19.49 16.68 4.85
N ARG A 980 -19.62 17.71 5.70
CA ARG A 980 -20.90 18.44 5.89
C ARG A 980 -21.34 19.20 4.64
N GLU A 981 -20.40 19.83 3.93
CA GLU A 981 -20.62 20.63 2.73
C GLU A 981 -20.94 19.74 1.55
N TYR A 982 -20.23 18.63 1.33
CA TYR A 982 -20.54 17.66 0.27
C TYR A 982 -21.95 17.08 0.44
N LEU A 983 -22.32 16.73 1.68
CA LEU A 983 -23.67 16.24 2.00
C LEU A 983 -24.75 17.34 1.99
N SER A 984 -24.37 18.60 2.24
CA SER A 984 -25.27 19.76 2.14
C SER A 984 -25.42 20.25 0.71
N GLU A 985 -24.38 20.14 -0.11
CA GLU A 985 -24.32 20.43 -1.53
C GLU A 985 -25.21 19.43 -2.26
N GLU A 986 -25.07 18.12 -2.03
CA GLU A 986 -25.97 17.13 -2.63
C GLU A 986 -27.45 17.41 -2.29
N LYS A 987 -27.75 17.83 -1.05
CA LYS A 987 -29.12 18.21 -0.65
C LYS A 987 -29.56 19.56 -1.20
N LYS A 988 -28.65 20.52 -1.36
CA LYS A 988 -28.95 21.84 -1.94
C LYS A 988 -29.11 21.72 -3.44
N ILE A 989 -28.22 21.03 -4.15
CA ILE A 989 -28.32 20.66 -5.56
C ILE A 989 -29.63 19.91 -5.79
N ALA A 990 -29.98 18.89 -5.01
CA ALA A 990 -31.27 18.21 -5.15
C ALA A 990 -32.48 19.16 -4.93
N LYS A 991 -32.41 20.06 -3.95
CA LYS A 991 -33.47 21.05 -3.69
C LYS A 991 -33.51 22.18 -4.71
N GLN A 992 -32.36 22.55 -5.28
CA GLN A 992 -32.17 23.66 -6.18
C GLN A 992 -32.50 23.23 -7.60
N VAL A 993 -32.13 22.01 -8.00
CA VAL A 993 -32.69 21.30 -9.16
C VAL A 993 -34.21 21.23 -9.03
N ALA A 994 -34.76 20.78 -7.90
CA ALA A 994 -36.22 20.73 -7.71
C ALA A 994 -36.90 22.12 -7.65
N LYS A 995 -36.17 23.18 -7.30
CA LYS A 995 -36.70 24.57 -7.21
C LYS A 995 -36.55 25.30 -8.54
N GLU A 996 -35.46 25.08 -9.26
CA GLU A 996 -35.21 25.53 -10.63
C GLU A 996 -36.15 24.82 -11.57
N GLU A 997 -36.38 23.51 -11.46
CA GLU A 997 -37.40 22.78 -12.21
C GLU A 997 -38.82 23.37 -11.97
N LYS A 998 -39.14 23.76 -10.72
CA LYS A 998 -40.40 24.45 -10.39
C LYS A 998 -40.45 25.92 -10.83
N ALA A 999 -39.31 26.61 -10.87
CA ALA A 999 -39.21 28.02 -11.27
C ALA A 999 -39.17 28.16 -12.80
N LEU A 1000 -38.50 27.24 -13.51
CA LEU A 1000 -38.51 27.04 -14.95
C LEU A 1000 -39.94 26.75 -15.39
N ARG A 1001 -40.64 25.79 -14.75
CA ARG A 1001 -42.07 25.54 -14.98
C ARG A 1001 -42.98 26.75 -14.70
N LYS A 1002 -42.59 27.69 -13.83
CA LYS A 1002 -43.35 28.92 -13.52
C LYS A 1002 -43.00 30.10 -14.43
N THR A 1003 -41.77 30.19 -14.94
CA THR A 1003 -41.31 31.22 -15.90
C THR A 1003 -41.73 30.86 -17.32
N GLN A 1004 -41.63 29.58 -17.71
CA GLN A 1004 -42.19 29.03 -18.95
C GLN A 1004 -43.73 29.17 -19.03
N ARG A 1005 -44.45 29.19 -17.89
CA ARG A 1005 -45.89 29.51 -17.83
C ARG A 1005 -46.21 31.01 -17.92
N LYS A 1006 -45.25 31.89 -17.61
CA LYS A 1006 -45.47 33.35 -17.51
C LYS A 1006 -45.04 34.14 -18.75
N GLN A 1007 -44.19 33.59 -19.61
CA GLN A 1007 -43.63 34.33 -20.73
C GLN A 1007 -44.32 34.13 -22.09
N GLY A 1008 -45.29 33.21 -22.24
CA GLY A 1008 -46.28 33.23 -23.33
C GLY A 1008 -45.77 33.36 -24.79
N LEU A 1009 -44.47 33.19 -25.03
CA LEU A 1009 -43.81 33.27 -26.32
C LEU A 1009 -42.62 32.33 -26.26
N ILE A 1010 -42.69 31.24 -27.02
CA ILE A 1010 -41.66 30.75 -27.94
C ILE A 1010 -42.32 29.66 -28.79
N VAL A 1011 -42.13 29.80 -30.10
CA VAL A 1011 -42.27 28.75 -31.11
C VAL A 1011 -41.20 27.70 -30.78
N GLU A 1012 -41.58 26.53 -30.24
CA GLU A 1012 -40.61 25.48 -29.88
C GLU A 1012 -40.64 24.36 -30.93
N THR A 1013 -39.61 24.31 -31.76
CA THR A 1013 -39.15 23.08 -32.41
C THR A 1013 -38.91 22.02 -31.33
N PHE A 1014 -39.54 20.85 -31.46
CA PHE A 1014 -39.36 19.74 -30.53
C PHE A 1014 -37.87 19.31 -30.52
N LYS A 1015 -37.28 19.10 -29.33
CA LYS A 1015 -35.89 18.65 -29.22
C LYS A 1015 -35.70 17.15 -29.51
N ASN A 1016 -36.79 16.39 -29.50
CA ASN A 1016 -36.75 14.94 -29.65
C ASN A 1016 -36.90 14.53 -31.14
N ASP A 1017 -35.86 13.91 -31.70
CA ASP A 1017 -35.80 13.47 -33.11
C ASP A 1017 -36.94 12.50 -33.48
N PHE A 1018 -37.44 11.71 -32.53
CA PHE A 1018 -38.55 10.79 -32.74
C PHE A 1018 -39.89 11.52 -32.91
N ILE A 1019 -40.12 12.59 -32.13
CA ILE A 1019 -41.31 13.43 -32.24
C ILE A 1019 -41.26 14.23 -33.55
N ASN A 1020 -40.10 14.76 -33.93
CA ASN A 1020 -39.91 15.41 -35.23
C ASN A 1020 -40.16 14.44 -36.40
N GLY A 1021 -39.69 13.20 -36.30
CA GLY A 1021 -39.93 12.16 -37.33
C GLY A 1021 -41.41 11.76 -37.47
N LEU A 1022 -42.15 11.69 -36.36
CA LEU A 1022 -43.60 11.45 -36.37
C LEU A 1022 -44.35 12.65 -36.96
N VAL A 1023 -44.01 13.87 -36.55
CA VAL A 1023 -44.62 15.10 -37.08
C VAL A 1023 -44.37 15.20 -38.58
N ASP A 1024 -43.16 14.94 -39.07
CA ASP A 1024 -42.84 14.97 -40.50
C ASP A 1024 -43.62 13.91 -41.29
N LYS A 1025 -43.73 12.68 -40.78
CA LYS A 1025 -44.49 11.59 -41.42
C LYS A 1025 -45.96 11.97 -41.59
N TYR A 1026 -46.59 12.46 -40.53
CA TYR A 1026 -48.01 12.84 -40.56
C TYR A 1026 -48.25 14.18 -41.27
N THR A 1027 -47.26 15.08 -41.31
CA THR A 1027 -47.33 16.31 -42.12
C THR A 1027 -47.36 15.99 -43.62
N LYS A 1028 -46.53 15.04 -44.08
CA LYS A 1028 -46.55 14.56 -45.47
C LYS A 1028 -47.85 13.87 -45.83
N ALA A 1029 -48.43 13.10 -44.89
CA ALA A 1029 -49.75 12.48 -45.09
C ALA A 1029 -50.86 13.54 -45.22
N ILE A 1030 -50.84 14.58 -44.39
CA ILE A 1030 -51.79 15.70 -44.46
C ILE A 1030 -51.67 16.43 -45.82
N ASP A 1031 -50.45 16.73 -46.30
CA ASP A 1031 -50.26 17.43 -47.58
C ASP A 1031 -50.78 16.61 -48.79
N SER A 1032 -50.61 15.28 -48.75
CA SER A 1032 -51.15 14.38 -49.76
C SER A 1032 -52.68 14.30 -49.73
N GLU A 1033 -53.30 14.38 -48.55
CA GLU A 1033 -54.76 14.34 -48.40
C GLU A 1033 -55.43 15.68 -48.76
N LEU A 1034 -54.73 16.81 -48.59
CA LEU A 1034 -55.23 18.15 -48.92
C LEU A 1034 -55.15 18.48 -50.42
N THR A 1035 -54.13 17.98 -51.12
CA THR A 1035 -54.02 18.12 -52.59
C THR A 1035 -55.18 17.44 -53.32
N GLY A 1036 -55.60 16.25 -52.87
CA GLY A 1036 -56.79 15.58 -53.41
C GLY A 1036 -58.11 16.30 -53.14
N LEU A 1037 -58.18 17.14 -52.11
CA LEU A 1037 -59.37 17.94 -51.76
C LEU A 1037 -59.49 19.20 -52.62
N GLY A 1038 -58.35 19.81 -53.02
CA GLY A 1038 -58.31 20.96 -53.93
C GLY A 1038 -58.87 20.64 -55.33
N GLU A 1039 -58.49 19.48 -55.89
CA GLU A 1039 -58.98 19.00 -57.19
C GLU A 1039 -60.50 18.73 -57.19
N ALA A 1040 -61.07 18.35 -56.04
CA ALA A 1040 -62.50 18.10 -55.90
C ALA A 1040 -63.34 19.38 -55.86
N ILE A 1041 -62.78 20.50 -55.38
CA ILE A 1041 -63.49 21.78 -55.24
C ILE A 1041 -63.56 22.54 -56.57
N GLU A 1042 -62.46 22.57 -57.34
CA GLU A 1042 -62.43 23.21 -58.67
C GLU A 1042 -63.47 22.61 -59.63
N ASN A 1043 -63.66 21.29 -59.57
CA ASN A 1043 -64.67 20.61 -60.39
C ASN A 1043 -66.11 20.98 -59.97
N GLN A 1044 -66.36 21.27 -58.68
CA GLN A 1044 -67.69 21.56 -58.16
C GLN A 1044 -68.15 23.01 -58.39
N ASP A 1045 -67.22 23.97 -58.43
CA ASP A 1045 -67.55 25.38 -58.69
C ASP A 1045 -67.80 25.67 -60.17
N ARG A 1046 -67.17 24.89 -61.07
CA ARG A 1046 -67.46 24.93 -62.52
C ARG A 1046 -68.92 24.55 -62.82
N GLU A 1047 -69.45 23.52 -62.16
CA GLU A 1047 -70.84 23.07 -62.34
C GLU A 1047 -71.89 24.04 -61.78
N LYS A 1048 -71.59 24.75 -60.68
CA LYS A 1048 -72.55 25.68 -60.05
C LYS A 1048 -72.68 27.01 -60.79
N ALA A 1049 -71.64 27.46 -61.49
CA ALA A 1049 -71.69 28.68 -62.30
C ALA A 1049 -72.70 28.54 -63.45
N GLU A 1050 -72.68 27.40 -64.15
CA GLU A 1050 -73.58 27.10 -65.26
C GLU A 1050 -75.05 27.03 -64.82
N ALA A 1051 -75.34 26.47 -63.65
CA ALA A 1051 -76.70 26.33 -63.13
C ALA A 1051 -77.38 27.67 -62.71
N LYS A 1052 -76.58 28.64 -62.25
CA LYS A 1052 -77.11 29.93 -61.75
C LYS A 1052 -77.57 30.86 -62.87
N GLU A 1053 -76.94 30.78 -64.05
CA GLU A 1053 -77.30 31.58 -65.20
C GLU A 1053 -78.66 31.15 -65.79
N ALA A 1054 -78.94 29.84 -65.79
CA ALA A 1054 -80.20 29.27 -66.25
C ALA A 1054 -81.41 29.71 -65.39
N ALA A 1055 -81.29 29.64 -64.06
CA ALA A 1055 -82.41 29.94 -63.14
C ALA A 1055 -82.86 31.42 -63.13
N LYS A 1056 -81.99 32.35 -63.54
CA LYS A 1056 -82.30 33.79 -63.56
C LYS A 1056 -83.22 34.17 -64.71
N LYS A 1057 -83.11 33.47 -65.86
CA LYS A 1057 -84.01 33.64 -67.01
C LYS A 1057 -85.44 33.17 -66.67
N GLU A 1058 -85.57 32.03 -66.03
CA GLU A 1058 -86.87 31.38 -65.76
C GLU A 1058 -87.77 32.18 -64.78
N LYS A 1059 -87.16 32.84 -63.80
CA LYS A 1059 -87.90 33.64 -62.80
C LYS A 1059 -88.51 34.94 -63.33
N ALA A 1060 -87.97 35.48 -64.42
CA ALA A 1060 -88.50 36.70 -65.03
C ALA A 1060 -89.85 36.42 -65.73
N GLU A 1061 -89.96 35.28 -66.42
CA GLU A 1061 -91.17 34.89 -67.16
C GLU A 1061 -92.34 34.53 -66.23
N ALA A 1062 -92.07 33.87 -65.10
CA ALA A 1062 -93.13 33.44 -64.16
C ALA A 1062 -93.91 34.60 -63.50
N LYS A 1063 -93.26 35.75 -63.27
CA LYS A 1063 -93.91 36.91 -62.61
C LYS A 1063 -94.96 37.59 -63.50
N GLU A 1064 -94.79 37.54 -64.82
CA GLU A 1064 -95.71 38.17 -65.76
C GLU A 1064 -97.04 37.39 -65.87
N VAL A 1065 -96.97 36.06 -65.78
CA VAL A 1065 -98.12 35.16 -65.85
C VAL A 1065 -99.04 35.28 -64.63
N GLU A 1066 -98.49 35.44 -63.42
CA GLU A 1066 -99.29 35.51 -62.19
C GLU A 1066 -100.20 36.75 -62.14
N ARG A 1067 -99.75 37.89 -62.69
CA ARG A 1067 -100.52 39.13 -62.69
C ARG A 1067 -101.84 38.99 -63.45
N ARG A 1068 -101.83 38.33 -64.62
CA ARG A 1068 -103.03 38.09 -65.44
C ARG A 1068 -104.06 37.19 -64.74
N ARG A 1069 -103.62 36.24 -63.92
CA ARG A 1069 -104.53 35.26 -63.28
C ARG A 1069 -105.41 35.88 -62.18
N ARG A 1070 -104.91 36.91 -61.48
CA ARG A 1070 -105.66 37.56 -60.38
C ARG A 1070 -106.84 38.41 -60.85
N GLU A 1071 -106.77 38.97 -62.05
CA GLU A 1071 -107.86 39.80 -62.59
C GLU A 1071 -109.09 38.96 -62.92
N LEU A 1072 -108.89 37.78 -63.53
CA LEU A 1072 -109.98 36.85 -63.87
C LEU A 1072 -110.73 36.31 -62.64
N ALA A 1073 -110.03 36.07 -61.53
CA ALA A 1073 -110.63 35.50 -60.31
C ALA A 1073 -111.66 36.43 -59.63
N LYS A 1074 -111.47 37.75 -59.70
CA LYS A 1074 -112.39 38.72 -59.09
C LYS A 1074 -113.75 38.78 -59.78
N GLN A 1075 -113.81 38.42 -61.07
CA GLN A 1075 -115.02 38.50 -61.87
C GLN A 1075 -115.98 37.34 -61.57
N ALA A 1076 -115.43 36.13 -61.37
CA ALA A 1076 -116.20 34.93 -61.06
C ALA A 1076 -116.89 34.95 -59.67
N GLU A 1077 -116.33 35.64 -58.67
CA GLU A 1077 -116.91 35.66 -57.31
C GLU A 1077 -118.24 36.44 -57.24
N LYS A 1078 -118.39 37.50 -58.06
CA LYS A 1078 -119.61 38.32 -58.05
C LYS A 1078 -120.83 37.54 -58.54
N GLU A 1079 -120.68 36.69 -59.55
CA GLU A 1079 -121.78 35.90 -60.12
C GLU A 1079 -122.28 34.83 -59.13
N ARG A 1080 -121.38 34.23 -58.34
CA ARG A 1080 -121.73 33.11 -57.45
C ARG A 1080 -122.67 33.49 -56.30
N LYS A 1081 -122.54 34.69 -55.73
CA LYS A 1081 -123.37 35.14 -54.59
C LYS A 1081 -124.80 35.49 -54.98
N GLN A 1082 -125.05 35.78 -56.25
CA GLN A 1082 -126.39 36.12 -56.74
C GLN A 1082 -127.26 34.86 -56.84
N ALA A 1083 -126.68 33.73 -57.27
CA ALA A 1083 -127.34 32.44 -57.37
C ALA A 1083 -127.76 31.85 -56.00
N GLU A 1084 -126.97 32.04 -54.94
CA GLU A 1084 -127.29 31.51 -53.59
C GLU A 1084 -128.56 32.10 -52.98
N ARG A 1085 -128.93 33.34 -53.32
CA ARG A 1085 -130.14 33.99 -52.78
C ARG A 1085 -131.43 33.44 -53.37
N GLU A 1086 -131.39 32.91 -54.59
CA GLU A 1086 -132.57 32.30 -55.23
C GLU A 1086 -132.88 30.92 -54.66
N GLN A 1087 -131.87 30.08 -54.42
CA GLN A 1087 -132.06 28.73 -53.87
C GLN A 1087 -132.71 28.72 -52.48
N GLN A 1088 -132.39 29.69 -51.61
CA GLN A 1088 -132.98 29.75 -50.26
C GLN A 1088 -134.48 30.09 -50.25
N ARG A 1089 -135.01 30.72 -51.31
CA ARG A 1089 -136.45 31.00 -51.42
C ARG A 1089 -137.25 29.76 -51.79
N GLU A 1090 -136.69 28.85 -52.58
CA GLU A 1090 -137.34 27.60 -52.97
C GLU A 1090 -137.46 26.61 -51.81
N THR A 1091 -136.41 26.45 -51.00
CA THR A 1091 -136.41 25.51 -49.86
C THR A 1091 -137.51 25.80 -48.84
N ARG A 1092 -137.80 27.07 -48.54
CA ARG A 1092 -138.89 27.45 -47.60
C ARG A 1092 -140.30 27.12 -48.11
N ARG A 1093 -140.47 26.93 -49.43
CA ARG A 1093 -141.77 26.61 -50.02
C ARG A 1093 -142.10 25.12 -49.89
N ASN A 1094 -141.08 24.26 -49.97
CA ASN A 1094 -141.23 22.80 -49.89
C ASN A 1094 -141.53 22.32 -48.45
N GLU A 1095 -140.93 22.93 -47.42
CA GLU A 1095 -141.16 22.52 -46.01
C GLU A 1095 -142.62 22.70 -45.53
N LYS A 1096 -143.37 23.65 -46.10
CA LYS A 1096 -144.79 23.85 -45.77
C LYS A 1096 -145.70 22.75 -46.32
N ALA A 1097 -145.32 22.12 -47.43
CA ALA A 1097 -146.11 21.06 -48.06
C ALA A 1097 -145.97 19.71 -47.32
N GLU A 1098 -144.82 19.46 -46.69
CA GLU A 1098 -144.52 18.18 -46.04
C GLU A 1098 -145.25 18.02 -44.70
N LYS A 1099 -145.36 19.09 -43.89
CA LYS A 1099 -146.09 19.05 -42.60
C LYS A 1099 -147.60 18.81 -42.74
N GLN A 1100 -148.21 19.09 -43.90
CA GLN A 1100 -149.61 18.72 -44.16
C GLN A 1100 -149.77 17.22 -44.44
N ARG A 1101 -148.76 16.55 -45.01
CA ARG A 1101 -148.77 15.10 -45.28
C ARG A 1101 -148.63 14.27 -44.00
N GLU A 1102 -147.82 14.70 -43.03
CA GLU A 1102 -147.65 13.96 -41.75
C GLU A 1102 -148.93 13.89 -40.91
N LYS A 1103 -149.76 14.94 -40.92
CA LYS A 1103 -151.06 14.94 -40.22
C LYS A 1103 -152.07 13.91 -40.78
N GLN A 1104 -151.91 13.49 -42.04
CA GLN A 1104 -152.77 12.47 -42.66
C GLN A 1104 -152.30 11.03 -42.37
N LEU A 1105 -151.04 10.80 -41.97
CA LEU A 1105 -150.50 9.44 -41.81
C LEU A 1105 -150.70 8.84 -40.40
N ALA A 1106 -150.67 9.64 -39.32
CA ALA A 1106 -150.78 9.09 -37.95
C ALA A 1106 -152.23 8.84 -37.48
N LYS A 1107 -153.22 9.55 -38.06
CA LYS A 1107 -154.67 9.26 -37.86
C LYS A 1107 -155.05 7.83 -38.29
N LYS A 1108 -154.20 7.14 -39.08
CA LYS A 1108 -154.37 5.76 -39.52
C LYS A 1108 -153.83 4.69 -38.57
N ASN A 1109 -152.98 5.02 -37.60
CA ASN A 1109 -152.36 4.03 -36.70
C ASN A 1109 -153.03 3.93 -35.32
N ALA A 1110 -154.03 4.76 -35.03
CA ALA A 1110 -154.90 4.65 -33.86
C ALA A 1110 -155.90 3.47 -33.92
N THR A 1111 -155.70 2.47 -34.80
CA THR A 1111 -156.75 1.48 -35.16
C THR A 1111 -156.28 0.02 -35.26
N ARG A 1112 -155.08 -0.35 -34.79
CA ARG A 1112 -154.65 -1.76 -34.67
C ARG A 1112 -154.10 -2.03 -33.26
N LYS A 1113 -154.96 -2.52 -32.36
CA LYS A 1113 -154.96 -3.91 -31.82
C LYS A 1113 -153.68 -4.21 -31.01
N ASN A 1114 -153.71 -4.24 -29.67
CA ASN A 1114 -154.66 -4.96 -28.81
C ASN A 1114 -154.76 -6.45 -29.20
N THR A 1115 -153.67 -7.20 -28.97
CA THR A 1115 -153.61 -8.68 -28.81
C THR A 1115 -152.22 -9.09 -28.30
N SER A 1116 -152.20 -9.90 -27.23
CA SER A 1116 -151.13 -10.76 -26.70
C SER A 1116 -150.31 -10.25 -25.50
N LYS A 1117 -150.44 -11.01 -24.40
CA LYS A 1117 -149.40 -11.56 -23.52
C LYS A 1117 -147.97 -11.14 -23.76
#